data_AF-A0A959F526-F1
#
_entry.id   AF-A0A959F526-F1
#
_cell.length_a   1.000
_cell.length_b   1.000
_cell.length_c   1.000
_cell.angle_alpha   90.00
_cell.angle_beta   90.00
_cell.angle_gamma   90.00
#
_symmetry.space_group_name_H-M   'P 1'
#
loop_
_entity.id
_entity.type
_entity.pdbx_description
1 polymer ?
#
loop_
_entity_poly.entity_id
_entity_poly.type
_entity_poly.pdbx_seq_one_letter_code
_entity_poly.pdbx_strand_id
1 'polypeptide(L)'
;MPATPVEATNSLKYVLEGRVVTMNASSSILLRGRIFVDSGEIVGVHSVGEGIVDGFSSSDIIKVGGTIYPGMIELHNHLPYNILPFWLPIKRFQNRGQWGRIKEYRKFITGPMQTLGKTAGYPGAIVRYTECKSLIGGVTTSQGWTLANSLIKKRYYRGLIRNVEETNDPELPEAETRIGDVTEAQAFLDSIKPDKTKLLHLSEGVDELARSFFTNLQIDEDHWAITDRLAGIHCTGLDPEDFEIFASKGGSMIWSPFSNIILYGDTAKIQSAKDHGIKIALGADWAPSGGKNLLEELKVAKLYSDHSGGIFTNQELVEMVSINPARILGWDAKLGSIEKGKKADLLVLIGYQDNAYDKLIEANEKNISLVVINGIPRWGQERLISKFPIDHAELEEVEIDNVTRQLYLKNENEDEVLEGVSLAQAIAKLAHGLTNIKQLAIDLEQGTGGGLLVGIDGEPDSEKWTLVPDNHPETEKDDAIEWGLLSGVNFSEIAIPLLLDGLAVADDDLHFELLSIQPNIPEYIREGLPVLYGKTPKQGVNNPYVLSNQQIASAIPLEVFVKTSSNLRRQDKLLIVQQAMLLLDQVYVHLPLKRSMYAANPLEKLKVIQTNLVRFEDHVLNNDNVFHREMLEIFSSLRDLHTNYILPEPYKYRYVYLPFLVEEYFDFQEDDSARFMITKVLGGVEEQYPDFKEGVEIISWNNSPVEWIVQTNARRQSGSNAVARRARGIDTLTIRPLATNSAPNELLVSLQYRARNSEVVKQANFQWVVSYFPPRYQEEEGVKGTTILANGMDYQTNAVNHIKELFFGAAETAQVAEDTWHRPKNFPGLMRGKIISNNSRRDSKSAGYIRIFSFNADNAEDFLNDFSYLFDQFDQEKINGLILDIRGNGGGLITASEKLLQLLAGDVFQPQKAQFINSDITLALCKKHDHTSPYIDLSVWRDSINLSQQTGDIYSLSFPITEIKRLAKFASKPRLYDGPIVLITDALCYSAADIFAAGFKDHGLGPVLGIHENTGAGGANVWSQSQLKVLMDHNRQPDEQNPFKTLPNGAAMRVAVRRTLRQGSDRDRLPVEDLGIRPDHSHRMLAEDLIQNNVHLLNKAMDLLVQKQGPVDEIPLTAEL
;
A
#
# COMPACT_ATOMS: atom_id res chain seq x y z
N MET A 1 -32.23 -22.16 -27.04
CA MET A 1 -32.66 -22.19 -25.62
C MET A 1 -34.03 -21.54 -25.54
N PRO A 2 -34.93 -21.93 -24.61
CA PRO A 2 -36.21 -21.24 -24.49
C PRO A 2 -35.99 -19.76 -24.15
N ALA A 3 -36.71 -18.89 -24.86
CA ALA A 3 -36.67 -17.44 -24.77
C ALA A 3 -37.80 -16.97 -23.85
N THR A 4 -37.65 -17.22 -22.55
CA THR A 4 -38.68 -16.91 -21.55
C THR A 4 -38.20 -15.78 -20.62
N PRO A 5 -39.04 -14.76 -20.36
CA PRO A 5 -38.75 -13.72 -19.37
C PRO A 5 -38.46 -14.29 -17.97
N VAL A 6 -37.78 -13.52 -17.12
CA VAL A 6 -37.69 -13.80 -15.68
C VAL A 6 -39.11 -13.95 -15.11
N GLU A 7 -39.39 -15.14 -14.55
CA GLU A 7 -40.67 -15.53 -13.97
C GLU A 7 -41.86 -15.51 -14.94
N ALA A 8 -41.66 -16.07 -16.14
CA ALA A 8 -42.70 -16.16 -17.17
C ALA A 8 -43.98 -16.92 -16.74
N THR A 9 -43.91 -17.77 -15.72
CA THR A 9 -45.01 -18.63 -15.22
C THR A 9 -45.48 -18.19 -13.82
N ASN A 10 -45.99 -16.95 -13.69
CA ASN A 10 -46.60 -16.48 -12.44
C ASN A 10 -48.14 -16.55 -12.49
N SER A 11 -48.77 -17.17 -11.48
CA SER A 11 -50.23 -17.23 -11.30
C SER A 11 -50.72 -16.63 -9.97
N LEU A 12 -49.83 -15.96 -9.23
CA LEU A 12 -50.16 -15.35 -7.94
C LEU A 12 -51.14 -14.20 -8.10
N LYS A 13 -52.09 -14.13 -7.16
CA LYS A 13 -53.12 -13.08 -7.10
C LYS A 13 -53.30 -12.61 -5.66
N TYR A 14 -53.08 -11.32 -5.41
CA TYR A 14 -53.15 -10.73 -4.07
C TYR A 14 -53.27 -9.19 -4.13
N VAL A 15 -53.52 -8.57 -2.97
CA VAL A 15 -53.57 -7.11 -2.81
C VAL A 15 -52.63 -6.66 -1.71
N LEU A 16 -51.73 -5.72 -1.98
CA LEU A 16 -50.89 -5.11 -0.95
C LEU A 16 -51.52 -3.79 -0.47
N GLU A 17 -51.76 -3.66 0.83
CA GLU A 17 -52.28 -2.42 1.46
C GLU A 17 -51.19 -1.75 2.32
N GLY A 18 -50.87 -0.48 2.01
CA GLY A 18 -49.84 0.33 2.69
C GLY A 18 -49.85 1.79 2.24
N ARG A 19 -48.80 2.56 2.59
CA ARG A 19 -48.54 3.88 2.00
C ARG A 19 -47.87 3.67 0.65
N VAL A 20 -48.47 4.09 -0.45
CA VAL A 20 -47.94 3.81 -1.81
C VAL A 20 -47.30 5.07 -2.37
N VAL A 21 -46.00 5.01 -2.68
CA VAL A 21 -45.28 6.04 -3.43
C VAL A 21 -45.28 5.61 -4.88
N THR A 22 -46.10 6.26 -5.72
CA THR A 22 -46.35 5.73 -7.07
C THR A 22 -45.21 5.96 -8.03
N MET A 23 -44.45 7.06 -7.90
CA MET A 23 -43.47 7.51 -8.90
C MET A 23 -44.07 7.67 -10.31
N ASN A 24 -45.38 7.87 -10.41
CA ASN A 24 -46.04 8.23 -11.67
C ASN A 24 -45.69 9.66 -12.09
N ALA A 25 -46.24 10.15 -13.21
CA ALA A 25 -45.95 11.51 -13.69
C ALA A 25 -46.28 12.64 -12.68
N SER A 26 -47.13 12.38 -11.69
CA SER A 26 -47.47 13.32 -10.61
C SER A 26 -46.76 13.04 -9.29
N SER A 27 -45.92 12.00 -9.21
CA SER A 27 -45.26 11.51 -7.99
C SER A 27 -46.21 11.37 -6.79
N SER A 28 -47.44 10.90 -7.05
CA SER A 28 -48.50 10.86 -6.04
C SER A 28 -48.18 9.89 -4.89
N ILE A 29 -48.55 10.28 -3.67
CA ILE A 29 -48.45 9.42 -2.48
C ILE A 29 -49.85 9.07 -1.98
N LEU A 30 -50.22 7.79 -2.04
CA LEU A 30 -51.46 7.30 -1.44
C LEU A 30 -51.18 6.91 0.00
N LEU A 31 -51.60 7.72 0.98
CA LEU A 31 -51.36 7.44 2.41
C LEU A 31 -51.91 6.08 2.86
N ARG A 32 -53.01 5.65 2.26
CA ARG A 32 -53.57 4.29 2.38
C ARG A 32 -54.01 3.81 1.00
N GLY A 33 -53.05 3.26 0.26
CA GLY A 33 -53.26 2.69 -1.06
C GLY A 33 -53.34 1.16 -1.03
N ARG A 34 -53.91 0.60 -2.10
CA ARG A 34 -54.01 -0.82 -2.42
C ARG A 34 -53.47 -1.06 -3.82
N ILE A 35 -52.52 -1.97 -3.93
CA ILE A 35 -51.95 -2.43 -5.21
C ILE A 35 -52.52 -3.83 -5.47
N PHE A 36 -53.28 -3.97 -6.54
CA PHE A 36 -53.89 -5.23 -6.95
C PHE A 36 -52.97 -5.91 -7.94
N VAL A 37 -52.49 -7.10 -7.62
CA VAL A 37 -51.55 -7.87 -8.43
C VAL A 37 -52.24 -9.15 -8.90
N ASP A 38 -52.19 -9.41 -10.21
CA ASP A 38 -52.66 -10.64 -10.84
C ASP A 38 -51.61 -11.11 -11.86
N SER A 39 -51.09 -12.32 -11.68
CA SER A 39 -50.17 -12.96 -12.63
C SER A 39 -48.94 -12.10 -12.97
N GLY A 40 -48.40 -11.41 -11.97
CA GLY A 40 -47.22 -10.53 -12.08
C GLY A 40 -47.49 -9.11 -12.55
N GLU A 41 -48.71 -8.77 -12.96
CA GLU A 41 -49.10 -7.43 -13.41
C GLU A 41 -49.88 -6.67 -12.32
N ILE A 42 -49.65 -5.36 -12.23
CA ILE A 42 -50.46 -4.43 -11.44
C ILE A 42 -51.74 -4.13 -12.23
N VAL A 43 -52.86 -4.70 -11.79
CA VAL A 43 -54.16 -4.54 -12.47
C VAL A 43 -54.98 -3.35 -11.92
N GLY A 44 -54.56 -2.78 -10.79
CA GLY A 44 -55.15 -1.57 -10.22
C GLY A 44 -54.33 -0.99 -9.07
N VAL A 45 -54.45 0.34 -8.88
CA VAL A 45 -53.83 1.08 -7.76
C VAL A 45 -54.86 2.05 -7.22
N HIS A 46 -55.48 1.73 -6.07
CA HIS A 46 -56.60 2.50 -5.52
C HIS A 46 -56.28 2.99 -4.10
N SER A 47 -56.83 4.13 -3.71
CA SER A 47 -57.00 4.48 -2.30
C SER A 47 -58.00 3.54 -1.63
N VAL A 48 -57.83 3.25 -0.34
CA VAL A 48 -58.75 2.35 0.40
C VAL A 48 -60.23 2.75 0.28
N GLY A 49 -60.52 4.05 0.14
CA GLY A 49 -61.89 4.57 -0.03
C GLY A 49 -62.55 4.25 -1.38
N GLU A 50 -61.77 3.86 -2.39
CA GLU A 50 -62.26 3.56 -3.75
C GLU A 50 -62.73 2.10 -3.91
N GLY A 51 -62.62 1.27 -2.85
CA GLY A 51 -63.13 -0.10 -2.83
C GLY A 51 -62.12 -1.16 -3.25
N ILE A 52 -62.63 -2.29 -3.77
CA ILE A 52 -61.85 -3.46 -4.23
C ILE A 52 -62.14 -3.63 -5.73
N VAL A 53 -61.10 -3.91 -6.53
CA VAL A 53 -61.23 -4.17 -7.98
C VAL A 53 -61.97 -5.49 -8.21
N ASP A 54 -62.80 -5.55 -9.26
CA ASP A 54 -63.50 -6.76 -9.66
C ASP A 54 -62.56 -7.97 -9.79
N GLY A 55 -62.98 -9.12 -9.25
CA GLY A 55 -62.17 -10.33 -9.20
C GLY A 55 -61.23 -10.45 -8.01
N PHE A 56 -61.18 -9.45 -7.12
CA PHE A 56 -60.51 -9.52 -5.81
C PHE A 56 -61.52 -9.49 -4.66
N SER A 57 -61.09 -9.97 -3.50
CA SER A 57 -61.86 -10.07 -2.27
C SER A 57 -61.08 -9.50 -1.08
N SER A 58 -61.77 -9.23 0.02
CA SER A 58 -61.12 -8.73 1.24
C SER A 58 -60.11 -9.72 1.84
N SER A 59 -60.22 -11.02 1.56
CA SER A 59 -59.26 -12.03 2.01
C SER A 59 -57.93 -12.00 1.26
N ASP A 60 -57.89 -11.36 0.09
CA ASP A 60 -56.68 -11.24 -0.74
C ASP A 60 -55.76 -10.10 -0.24
N ILE A 61 -56.22 -9.31 0.74
CA ILE A 61 -55.52 -8.13 1.25
C ILE A 61 -54.44 -8.52 2.27
N ILE A 62 -53.19 -8.24 1.90
CA ILE A 62 -52.02 -8.33 2.74
C ILE A 62 -51.65 -6.91 3.19
N LYS A 63 -51.86 -6.62 4.47
CA LYS A 63 -51.47 -5.34 5.08
C LYS A 63 -49.97 -5.34 5.36
N VAL A 64 -49.22 -4.54 4.62
CA VAL A 64 -47.77 -4.58 4.71
C VAL A 64 -47.23 -3.88 5.96
N GLY A 65 -47.96 -2.91 6.50
CA GLY A 65 -47.55 -2.19 7.71
C GLY A 65 -46.43 -1.17 7.46
N GLY A 66 -46.36 -0.62 6.25
CA GLY A 66 -45.26 0.21 5.82
C GLY A 66 -45.50 0.96 4.50
N THR A 67 -44.40 1.40 3.89
CA THR A 67 -44.40 2.19 2.65
C THR A 67 -43.93 1.33 1.48
N ILE A 68 -44.66 1.38 0.36
CA ILE A 68 -44.44 0.61 -0.85
C ILE A 68 -43.91 1.55 -1.94
N TYR A 69 -42.80 1.16 -2.56
CA TYR A 69 -42.13 1.84 -3.67
C TYR A 69 -42.03 0.87 -4.87
N PRO A 70 -41.82 1.39 -6.09
CA PRO A 70 -41.30 0.55 -7.16
C PRO A 70 -40.01 -0.15 -6.71
N GLY A 71 -39.77 -1.36 -7.22
CA GLY A 71 -38.48 -2.05 -7.04
C GLY A 71 -37.33 -1.19 -7.57
N MET A 72 -36.19 -1.22 -6.90
CA MET A 72 -35.06 -0.39 -7.31
C MET A 72 -34.33 -0.99 -8.51
N ILE A 73 -33.92 -0.12 -9.44
CA ILE A 73 -33.20 -0.48 -10.66
C ILE A 73 -31.80 0.11 -10.58
N GLU A 74 -30.79 -0.75 -10.68
CA GLU A 74 -29.37 -0.40 -10.69
C GLU A 74 -28.83 -0.50 -12.12
N LEU A 75 -28.22 0.56 -12.65
CA LEU A 75 -27.71 0.56 -14.03
C LEU A 75 -26.19 0.44 -14.14
N HIS A 76 -25.48 0.40 -13.02
CA HIS A 76 -24.04 0.16 -13.02
C HIS A 76 -23.59 -0.62 -11.80
N ASN A 77 -23.14 -1.86 -12.03
CA ASN A 77 -22.51 -2.72 -11.03
C ASN A 77 -21.67 -3.83 -11.70
N HIS A 78 -20.52 -4.15 -11.13
CA HIS A 78 -19.69 -5.31 -11.44
C HIS A 78 -20.01 -6.42 -10.44
N LEU A 79 -21.24 -6.95 -10.51
CA LEU A 79 -21.79 -7.89 -9.52
C LEU A 79 -20.85 -9.02 -9.08
N PRO A 80 -20.07 -9.70 -9.96
CA PRO A 80 -19.10 -10.71 -9.54
C PRO A 80 -18.18 -10.28 -8.39
N TYR A 81 -17.75 -9.01 -8.37
CA TYR A 81 -16.80 -8.49 -7.40
C TYR A 81 -17.43 -8.21 -6.03
N ASN A 82 -18.76 -8.24 -5.88
CA ASN A 82 -19.45 -7.95 -4.62
C ASN A 82 -19.30 -9.04 -3.55
N ILE A 83 -18.48 -10.07 -3.82
CA ILE A 83 -17.98 -11.05 -2.85
C ILE A 83 -16.69 -10.59 -2.15
N LEU A 84 -16.00 -9.59 -2.69
CA LEU A 84 -14.71 -9.11 -2.19
C LEU A 84 -14.89 -7.97 -1.19
N PRO A 85 -14.05 -7.92 -0.15
CA PRO A 85 -14.16 -6.90 0.88
C PRO A 85 -13.74 -5.53 0.35
N PHE A 86 -14.14 -4.48 1.07
CA PHE A 86 -13.74 -3.10 0.80
C PHE A 86 -12.22 -2.98 0.64
N TRP A 87 -11.80 -2.47 -0.52
CA TRP A 87 -10.40 -2.27 -0.86
C TRP A 87 -9.93 -0.91 -0.33
N LEU A 88 -8.71 -0.87 0.22
CA LEU A 88 -8.08 0.35 0.71
C LEU A 88 -7.06 0.87 -0.32
N PRO A 89 -7.46 1.64 -1.35
CA PRO A 89 -6.51 2.37 -2.16
C PRO A 89 -5.74 3.34 -1.26
N ILE A 90 -4.41 3.16 -1.20
CA ILE A 90 -3.52 3.94 -0.33
C ILE A 90 -3.08 5.28 -0.96
N LYS A 91 -3.60 5.60 -2.14
CA LYS A 91 -3.37 6.86 -2.87
C LYS A 91 -4.59 7.17 -3.75
N ARG A 92 -4.68 8.42 -4.20
CA ARG A 92 -5.62 8.84 -5.25
C ARG A 92 -5.06 8.46 -6.61
N PHE A 93 -5.93 7.99 -7.49
CA PHE A 93 -5.64 7.81 -8.90
C PHE A 93 -6.20 9.00 -9.68
N GLN A 94 -5.66 9.25 -10.87
CA GLN A 94 -6.19 10.28 -11.75
C GLN A 94 -7.20 9.71 -12.75
N ASN A 95 -7.07 8.43 -13.12
CA ASN A 95 -7.97 7.75 -14.04
C ASN A 95 -7.89 6.22 -13.86
N ARG A 96 -8.87 5.51 -14.44
CA ARG A 96 -8.99 4.04 -14.33
C ARG A 96 -7.78 3.23 -14.78
N GLY A 97 -7.02 3.73 -15.76
CA GLY A 97 -5.86 3.04 -16.32
C GLY A 97 -4.68 2.89 -15.35
N GLN A 98 -4.72 3.57 -14.19
CA GLN A 98 -3.62 3.57 -13.23
C GLN A 98 -3.70 2.45 -12.20
N TRP A 99 -4.90 2.14 -11.67
CA TRP A 99 -5.05 1.13 -10.62
C TRP A 99 -5.07 -0.30 -11.16
N GLY A 100 -5.48 -0.53 -12.42
CA GLY A 100 -5.38 -1.85 -13.05
C GLY A 100 -3.96 -2.43 -13.11
N ARG A 101 -2.94 -1.56 -13.02
CA ARG A 101 -1.52 -1.88 -13.22
C ARG A 101 -0.72 -2.11 -11.94
N ILE A 102 -1.32 -1.98 -10.76
CA ILE A 102 -0.59 -2.13 -9.49
C ILE A 102 -0.71 -3.55 -8.92
N LYS A 103 0.35 -3.99 -8.22
CA LYS A 103 0.45 -5.35 -7.66
C LYS A 103 -0.64 -5.61 -6.63
N GLU A 104 -1.04 -4.60 -5.86
CA GLU A 104 -2.09 -4.68 -4.84
C GLU A 104 -3.45 -4.98 -5.49
N TYR A 105 -3.77 -4.35 -6.62
CA TYR A 105 -5.00 -4.62 -7.34
C TYR A 105 -5.06 -6.08 -7.82
N ARG A 106 -3.93 -6.62 -8.32
CA ARG A 106 -3.82 -8.06 -8.64
C ARG A 106 -3.99 -8.96 -7.41
N LYS A 107 -3.39 -8.56 -6.28
CA LYS A 107 -3.39 -9.32 -5.03
C LYS A 107 -4.79 -9.41 -4.40
N PHE A 108 -5.54 -8.31 -4.39
CA PHE A 108 -6.81 -8.19 -3.67
C PHE A 108 -8.05 -8.33 -4.55
N ILE A 109 -7.95 -8.00 -5.85
CA ILE A 109 -9.12 -7.89 -6.75
C ILE A 109 -9.06 -8.90 -7.90
N THR A 110 -8.19 -8.67 -8.90
CA THR A 110 -8.25 -9.46 -10.15
C THR A 110 -7.78 -10.89 -9.98
N GLY A 111 -6.74 -11.14 -9.17
CA GLY A 111 -6.24 -12.49 -8.91
C GLY A 111 -7.30 -13.40 -8.27
N PRO A 112 -7.89 -13.02 -7.11
CA PRO A 112 -8.95 -13.78 -6.48
C PRO A 112 -10.14 -14.05 -7.40
N MET A 113 -10.61 -13.04 -8.14
CA MET A 113 -11.75 -13.20 -9.05
C MET A 113 -11.45 -14.10 -10.23
N GLN A 114 -10.25 -14.01 -10.82
CA GLN A 114 -9.85 -14.91 -11.90
C GLN A 114 -9.74 -16.35 -11.40
N THR A 115 -9.19 -16.57 -10.21
CA THR A 115 -9.10 -17.90 -9.62
C THR A 115 -10.48 -18.49 -9.34
N LEU A 116 -11.36 -17.77 -8.64
CA LEU A 116 -12.71 -18.27 -8.33
C LEU A 116 -13.59 -18.40 -9.58
N GLY A 117 -13.59 -17.42 -10.48
CA GLY A 117 -14.40 -17.43 -11.71
C GLY A 117 -14.04 -18.56 -12.68
N LYS A 118 -12.82 -19.10 -12.59
CA LYS A 118 -12.35 -20.24 -13.40
C LYS A 118 -12.41 -21.59 -12.67
N THR A 119 -12.64 -21.60 -11.35
CA THR A 119 -12.67 -22.84 -10.57
C THR A 119 -14.06 -23.45 -10.58
N ALA A 120 -14.15 -24.75 -10.88
CA ALA A 120 -15.43 -25.45 -11.03
C ALA A 120 -16.35 -25.28 -9.80
N GLY A 121 -17.60 -24.91 -10.07
CA GLY A 121 -18.65 -24.74 -9.08
C GLY A 121 -18.56 -23.48 -8.21
N TYR A 122 -17.56 -22.61 -8.38
CA TYR A 122 -17.54 -21.27 -7.77
C TYR A 122 -18.38 -20.25 -8.54
N PRO A 123 -18.42 -20.22 -9.89
CA PRO A 123 -19.27 -19.30 -10.65
C PRO A 123 -20.73 -19.26 -10.19
N GLY A 124 -21.40 -20.42 -10.05
CA GLY A 124 -22.77 -20.48 -9.56
C GLY A 124 -22.93 -19.95 -8.12
N ALA A 125 -21.94 -20.19 -7.26
CA ALA A 125 -21.95 -19.65 -5.90
C ALA A 125 -21.78 -18.12 -5.88
N ILE A 126 -20.92 -17.55 -6.74
CA ILE A 126 -20.75 -16.10 -6.89
C ILE A 126 -22.07 -15.45 -7.30
N VAL A 127 -22.71 -15.99 -8.34
CA VAL A 127 -24.00 -15.49 -8.86
C VAL A 127 -25.07 -15.56 -7.78
N ARG A 128 -25.29 -16.74 -7.17
CA ARG A 128 -26.32 -16.92 -6.13
C ARG A 128 -26.09 -15.96 -4.95
N TYR A 129 -24.84 -15.79 -4.51
CA TYR A 129 -24.52 -14.89 -3.41
C TYR A 129 -24.84 -13.43 -3.74
N THR A 130 -24.38 -12.96 -4.90
CA THR A 130 -24.50 -11.55 -5.30
C THR A 130 -25.91 -11.18 -5.74
N GLU A 131 -26.69 -12.15 -6.21
CA GLU A 131 -28.13 -12.04 -6.41
C GLU A 131 -28.89 -11.83 -5.09
N CYS A 132 -28.61 -12.68 -4.10
CA CYS A 132 -29.21 -12.55 -2.77
C CYS A 132 -28.84 -11.21 -2.12
N LYS A 133 -27.58 -10.79 -2.28
CA LYS A 133 -27.10 -9.48 -1.81
C LYS A 133 -27.87 -8.32 -2.45
N SER A 134 -28.15 -8.40 -3.76
CA SER A 134 -28.97 -7.41 -4.47
C SER A 134 -30.41 -7.36 -3.92
N LEU A 135 -31.03 -8.52 -3.72
CA LEU A 135 -32.38 -8.63 -3.13
C LEU A 135 -32.45 -8.07 -1.71
N ILE A 136 -31.45 -8.38 -0.87
CA ILE A 136 -31.32 -7.88 0.50
C ILE A 136 -31.20 -6.35 0.51
N GLY A 137 -30.53 -5.78 -0.51
CA GLY A 137 -30.45 -4.34 -0.74
C GLY A 137 -31.70 -3.72 -1.37
N GLY A 138 -32.74 -4.51 -1.72
CA GLY A 138 -33.98 -4.01 -2.32
C GLY A 138 -33.94 -3.77 -3.82
N VAL A 139 -32.90 -4.27 -4.50
CA VAL A 139 -32.73 -4.17 -5.96
C VAL A 139 -33.48 -5.32 -6.64
N THR A 140 -34.30 -5.00 -7.63
CA THR A 140 -35.04 -5.99 -8.44
C THR A 140 -34.45 -6.17 -9.85
N THR A 141 -33.67 -5.19 -10.30
CA THR A 141 -33.03 -5.16 -11.62
C THR A 141 -31.61 -4.63 -11.50
N SER A 142 -30.63 -5.30 -12.10
CA SER A 142 -29.24 -4.82 -12.21
C SER A 142 -28.60 -5.28 -13.53
N GLN A 143 -27.34 -4.90 -13.75
CA GLN A 143 -26.50 -5.47 -14.82
C GLN A 143 -26.24 -6.96 -14.60
N GLY A 144 -26.11 -7.72 -15.67
CA GLY A 144 -25.99 -9.18 -15.63
C GLY A 144 -24.60 -9.73 -15.30
N TRP A 145 -24.57 -10.99 -14.87
CA TRP A 145 -23.32 -11.77 -14.78
C TRP A 145 -22.98 -12.40 -16.13
N THR A 146 -21.79 -12.10 -16.66
CA THR A 146 -21.36 -12.57 -17.97
C THR A 146 -20.69 -13.95 -17.87
N LEU A 147 -21.08 -14.86 -18.76
CA LEU A 147 -20.45 -16.17 -18.96
C LEU A 147 -19.76 -16.23 -20.32
N ALA A 148 -18.59 -16.86 -20.37
CA ALA A 148 -17.90 -17.21 -21.61
C ALA A 148 -17.45 -18.67 -21.62
N ASN A 149 -17.46 -19.30 -22.80
CA ASN A 149 -16.91 -20.64 -23.01
C ASN A 149 -15.65 -20.63 -23.90
N SER A 150 -15.05 -21.80 -24.10
CA SER A 150 -13.86 -21.99 -24.94
C SER A 150 -14.07 -21.65 -26.43
N LEU A 151 -15.31 -21.45 -26.88
CA LEU A 151 -15.64 -21.02 -28.23
C LEU A 151 -15.90 -19.51 -28.34
N ILE A 152 -15.61 -18.75 -27.27
CA ILE A 152 -15.81 -17.28 -27.18
C ILE A 152 -17.30 -16.89 -27.29
N LYS A 153 -18.22 -17.85 -27.19
CA LYS A 153 -19.65 -17.52 -27.08
C LYS A 153 -19.89 -16.90 -25.71
N LYS A 154 -20.60 -15.78 -25.68
CA LYS A 154 -21.02 -15.12 -24.44
C LYS A 154 -22.52 -15.30 -24.21
N ARG A 155 -22.92 -15.46 -22.95
CA ARG A 155 -24.31 -15.39 -22.49
C ARG A 155 -24.36 -14.84 -21.08
N TYR A 156 -25.53 -14.51 -20.57
CA TYR A 156 -25.66 -14.10 -19.18
C TYR A 156 -26.28 -15.20 -18.32
N TYR A 157 -25.98 -15.18 -17.02
CA TYR A 157 -26.69 -16.02 -16.06
C TYR A 157 -28.16 -15.60 -15.95
N ARG A 158 -29.03 -16.60 -15.83
CA ARG A 158 -30.46 -16.43 -15.52
C ARG A 158 -30.71 -16.73 -14.06
N GLY A 159 -31.14 -15.71 -13.32
CA GLY A 159 -31.48 -15.81 -11.90
C GLY A 159 -32.84 -15.20 -11.59
N LEU A 160 -33.00 -14.83 -10.32
CA LEU A 160 -34.11 -14.14 -9.68
C LEU A 160 -34.16 -12.65 -9.99
N ILE A 161 -33.01 -11.96 -10.02
CA ILE A 161 -32.99 -10.53 -10.37
C ILE A 161 -33.01 -10.36 -11.89
N ARG A 162 -33.67 -9.28 -12.34
CA ARG A 162 -33.75 -8.98 -13.77
C ARG A 162 -32.43 -8.40 -14.28
N ASN A 163 -31.92 -9.01 -15.35
CA ASN A 163 -30.73 -8.57 -16.07
C ASN A 163 -31.13 -7.59 -17.19
N VAL A 164 -30.50 -6.41 -17.25
CA VAL A 164 -30.77 -5.42 -18.30
C VAL A 164 -30.22 -5.80 -19.67
N GLU A 165 -29.14 -6.59 -19.73
CA GLU A 165 -28.51 -7.03 -20.97
C GLU A 165 -29.20 -8.23 -21.64
N GLU A 166 -29.93 -9.06 -20.88
CA GLU A 166 -30.65 -10.23 -21.39
C GLU A 166 -32.01 -10.41 -20.68
N THR A 167 -32.98 -9.54 -21.01
CA THR A 167 -34.30 -9.52 -20.36
C THR A 167 -35.17 -10.71 -20.74
N ASN A 168 -34.99 -11.23 -21.97
CA ASN A 168 -35.86 -12.18 -22.64
C ASN A 168 -37.35 -11.77 -22.66
N ASP A 169 -37.65 -10.46 -22.52
CA ASP A 169 -39.00 -9.92 -22.46
C ASP A 169 -39.21 -8.89 -23.59
N PRO A 170 -40.15 -9.13 -24.53
CA PRO A 170 -40.37 -8.23 -25.66
C PRO A 170 -40.89 -6.84 -25.25
N GLU A 171 -41.39 -6.69 -24.02
CA GLU A 171 -41.84 -5.41 -23.49
C GLU A 171 -40.71 -4.61 -22.81
N LEU A 172 -39.53 -5.21 -22.64
CA LEU A 172 -38.38 -4.63 -21.95
C LEU A 172 -37.14 -4.71 -22.87
N PRO A 173 -36.88 -3.68 -23.69
CA PRO A 173 -35.72 -3.66 -24.60
C PRO A 173 -34.40 -3.86 -23.85
N GLU A 174 -33.50 -4.67 -24.40
CA GLU A 174 -32.20 -4.96 -23.77
C GLU A 174 -31.24 -3.78 -23.86
N ALA A 175 -30.33 -3.69 -22.88
CA ALA A 175 -29.19 -2.78 -22.89
C ALA A 175 -27.92 -3.48 -23.42
N GLU A 176 -26.95 -2.68 -23.84
CA GLU A 176 -25.61 -3.14 -24.21
C GLU A 176 -24.56 -2.39 -23.39
N THR A 177 -23.80 -3.10 -22.56
CA THR A 177 -22.74 -2.51 -21.73
C THR A 177 -21.39 -2.50 -22.46
N ARG A 178 -20.64 -1.41 -22.33
CA ARG A 178 -19.27 -1.26 -22.85
C ARG A 178 -18.37 -0.60 -21.80
N ILE A 179 -17.26 -1.28 -21.50
CA ILE A 179 -16.21 -0.77 -20.60
C ILE A 179 -15.12 -0.04 -21.41
N GLY A 180 -14.68 -0.63 -22.52
CA GLY A 180 -13.58 -0.12 -23.35
C GLY A 180 -13.87 1.26 -23.95
N ASP A 181 -12.83 2.10 -24.02
CA ASP A 181 -12.92 3.45 -24.56
C ASP A 181 -13.32 3.46 -26.04
N VAL A 182 -13.91 4.57 -26.48
CA VAL A 182 -14.23 4.79 -27.90
C VAL A 182 -13.02 5.41 -28.58
N THR A 183 -12.51 4.74 -29.60
CA THR A 183 -11.39 5.22 -30.45
C THR A 183 -11.86 5.74 -31.80
N GLU A 184 -12.97 5.22 -32.33
CA GLU A 184 -13.54 5.59 -33.64
C GLU A 184 -15.01 6.02 -33.48
N ALA A 185 -15.24 7.33 -33.38
CA ALA A 185 -16.55 7.93 -33.07
C ALA A 185 -17.67 7.46 -34.02
N GLN A 186 -17.42 7.48 -35.34
CA GLN A 186 -18.42 7.10 -36.33
C GLN A 186 -18.80 5.62 -36.22
N ALA A 187 -17.82 4.73 -36.06
CA ALA A 187 -18.08 3.30 -35.90
C ALA A 187 -18.84 3.02 -34.58
N PHE A 188 -18.57 3.79 -33.53
CA PHE A 188 -19.32 3.70 -32.29
C PHE A 188 -20.77 4.17 -32.47
N LEU A 189 -21.00 5.31 -33.13
CA LEU A 189 -22.35 5.80 -33.45
C LEU A 189 -23.15 4.75 -34.25
N ASP A 190 -22.52 4.15 -35.27
CA ASP A 190 -23.15 3.10 -36.08
C ASP A 190 -23.50 1.83 -35.26
N SER A 191 -22.83 1.63 -34.12
CA SER A 191 -23.11 0.52 -33.19
C SER A 191 -24.29 0.78 -32.25
N ILE A 192 -24.72 2.04 -32.08
CA ILE A 192 -25.84 2.40 -31.21
C ILE A 192 -27.14 2.09 -31.93
N LYS A 193 -27.84 1.05 -31.46
CA LYS A 193 -29.11 0.64 -32.05
C LYS A 193 -30.27 1.45 -31.46
N PRO A 194 -31.30 1.79 -32.27
CA PRO A 194 -32.42 2.61 -31.80
C PRO A 194 -33.31 1.89 -30.76
N ASP A 195 -33.22 0.57 -30.68
CA ASP A 195 -34.00 -0.31 -29.80
C ASP A 195 -33.23 -0.79 -28.56
N LYS A 196 -31.96 -0.41 -28.39
CA LYS A 196 -31.13 -0.80 -27.23
C LYS A 196 -30.38 0.39 -26.63
N THR A 197 -30.42 0.53 -25.31
CA THR A 197 -29.61 1.55 -24.62
C THR A 197 -28.18 1.07 -24.46
N LYS A 198 -27.20 1.90 -24.84
CA LYS A 198 -25.77 1.68 -24.65
C LYS A 198 -25.34 2.25 -23.30
N LEU A 199 -24.86 1.40 -22.40
CA LEU A 199 -24.27 1.80 -21.11
C LEU A 199 -22.75 1.85 -21.27
N LEU A 200 -22.16 3.04 -21.33
CA LEU A 200 -20.74 3.25 -21.64
C LEU A 200 -19.98 3.79 -20.43
N HIS A 201 -18.90 3.16 -19.99
CA HIS A 201 -17.94 3.82 -19.08
C HIS A 201 -17.35 5.04 -19.79
N LEU A 202 -17.64 6.23 -19.27
CA LEU A 202 -17.36 7.48 -19.96
C LEU A 202 -16.62 8.41 -19.01
N SER A 203 -15.37 8.72 -19.35
CA SER A 203 -14.52 9.65 -18.61
C SER A 203 -14.39 9.32 -17.12
N GLU A 204 -14.07 8.06 -16.83
CA GLU A 204 -13.82 7.58 -15.47
C GLU A 204 -12.42 8.03 -14.96
N GLY A 205 -12.40 9.20 -14.36
CA GLY A 205 -11.21 9.84 -13.82
C GLY A 205 -11.41 11.35 -13.67
N VAL A 206 -10.34 12.08 -13.37
CA VAL A 206 -10.33 13.52 -13.12
C VAL A 206 -9.27 14.27 -13.94
N ASP A 207 -8.50 13.57 -14.78
CA ASP A 207 -7.48 14.17 -15.63
C ASP A 207 -7.94 14.35 -17.09
N GLU A 208 -7.11 15.07 -17.85
CA GLU A 208 -7.34 15.33 -19.29
C GLU A 208 -7.45 14.04 -20.12
N LEU A 209 -6.78 12.95 -19.69
CA LEU A 209 -6.91 11.66 -20.38
C LEU A 209 -8.33 11.11 -20.20
N ALA A 210 -8.86 11.12 -18.96
CA ALA A 210 -10.24 10.71 -18.72
C ALA A 210 -11.23 11.60 -19.50
N ARG A 211 -11.03 12.93 -19.49
CA ARG A 211 -11.86 13.86 -20.30
C ARG A 211 -11.81 13.53 -21.79
N SER A 212 -10.64 13.14 -22.31
CA SER A 212 -10.47 12.85 -23.74
C SER A 212 -11.42 11.77 -24.27
N PHE A 213 -11.83 10.82 -23.43
CA PHE A 213 -12.77 9.77 -23.81
C PHE A 213 -14.19 10.31 -24.12
N PHE A 214 -14.56 11.45 -23.56
CA PHE A 214 -15.76 12.17 -23.99
C PHE A 214 -15.55 12.86 -25.34
N THR A 215 -14.44 13.59 -25.49
CA THR A 215 -14.14 14.28 -26.76
C THR A 215 -13.92 13.33 -27.93
N ASN A 216 -13.52 12.08 -27.67
CA ASN A 216 -13.43 11.03 -28.70
C ASN A 216 -14.80 10.63 -29.28
N LEU A 217 -15.91 11.04 -28.67
CA LEU A 217 -17.24 10.88 -29.25
C LEU A 217 -17.53 11.94 -30.32
N GLN A 218 -16.72 12.99 -30.44
CA GLN A 218 -16.90 14.00 -31.47
C GLN A 218 -16.50 13.45 -32.84
N ILE A 219 -17.38 13.60 -33.84
CA ILE A 219 -17.14 13.19 -35.23
C ILE A 219 -16.62 14.39 -36.03
N ASP A 220 -17.28 15.54 -35.88
CA ASP A 220 -16.88 16.83 -36.45
C ASP A 220 -17.41 17.99 -35.57
N GLU A 221 -17.36 19.24 -36.05
CA GLU A 221 -17.78 20.42 -35.27
C GLU A 221 -19.22 20.33 -34.75
N ASP A 222 -20.15 19.72 -35.50
CA ASP A 222 -21.58 19.69 -35.17
C ASP A 222 -22.10 18.28 -34.80
N HIS A 223 -21.40 17.22 -35.21
CA HIS A 223 -21.84 15.83 -35.05
C HIS A 223 -21.05 15.08 -33.98
N TRP A 224 -21.79 14.32 -33.16
CA TRP A 224 -21.26 13.55 -32.04
C TRP A 224 -21.87 12.15 -32.06
N ALA A 225 -21.12 11.17 -31.58
CA ALA A 225 -21.53 9.79 -31.37
C ALA A 225 -22.35 9.64 -30.08
N ILE A 226 -23.29 10.56 -29.87
CA ILE A 226 -24.18 10.66 -28.71
C ILE A 226 -25.62 10.67 -29.24
N THR A 227 -26.47 9.85 -28.63
CA THR A 227 -27.90 9.78 -28.94
C THR A 227 -28.72 9.67 -27.65
N ASP A 228 -30.04 9.68 -27.75
CA ASP A 228 -30.96 9.38 -26.64
C ASP A 228 -30.89 7.92 -26.15
N ARG A 229 -30.12 7.07 -26.84
CA ARG A 229 -29.80 5.70 -26.44
C ARG A 229 -28.42 5.55 -25.82
N LEU A 230 -27.69 6.62 -25.56
CA LEU A 230 -26.40 6.57 -24.84
C LEU A 230 -26.56 7.00 -23.38
N ALA A 231 -26.08 6.17 -22.47
CA ALA A 231 -25.95 6.49 -21.05
C ALA A 231 -24.49 6.36 -20.60
N GLY A 232 -23.90 7.47 -20.16
CA GLY A 232 -22.52 7.52 -19.68
C GLY A 232 -22.43 7.11 -18.21
N ILE A 233 -21.58 6.15 -17.88
CA ILE A 233 -21.28 5.70 -16.52
C ILE A 233 -20.12 6.53 -15.97
N HIS A 234 -20.23 6.94 -14.71
CA HIS A 234 -19.36 7.85 -13.96
C HIS A 234 -19.42 9.29 -14.45
N CYS A 235 -18.97 9.57 -15.69
CA CYS A 235 -18.82 10.93 -16.23
C CYS A 235 -18.00 11.88 -15.32
N THR A 236 -17.05 11.34 -14.56
CA THR A 236 -16.29 12.07 -13.54
C THR A 236 -15.42 13.17 -14.15
N GLY A 237 -14.83 12.90 -15.31
CA GLY A 237 -13.90 13.80 -15.99
C GLY A 237 -14.55 14.81 -16.93
N LEU A 238 -15.88 14.87 -17.01
CA LEU A 238 -16.59 15.87 -17.82
C LEU A 238 -16.54 17.24 -17.14
N ASP A 239 -16.22 18.25 -17.94
CA ASP A 239 -16.34 19.65 -17.54
C ASP A 239 -17.78 20.17 -17.67
N PRO A 240 -18.12 21.30 -17.03
CA PRO A 240 -19.48 21.85 -17.10
C PRO A 240 -20.04 22.05 -18.52
N GLU A 241 -19.19 22.46 -19.47
CA GLU A 241 -19.52 22.64 -20.90
C GLU A 241 -19.77 21.31 -21.63
N ASP A 242 -19.11 20.23 -21.21
CA ASP A 242 -19.30 18.89 -21.78
C ASP A 242 -20.72 18.37 -21.49
N PHE A 243 -21.29 18.71 -20.32
CA PHE A 243 -22.67 18.35 -19.96
C PHE A 243 -23.72 19.09 -20.82
N GLU A 244 -23.44 20.31 -21.27
CA GLU A 244 -24.31 21.01 -22.22
C GLU A 244 -24.40 20.25 -23.55
N ILE A 245 -23.24 19.85 -24.08
CA ILE A 245 -23.14 19.05 -25.31
C ILE A 245 -23.86 17.71 -25.10
N PHE A 246 -23.54 17.01 -24.02
CA PHE A 246 -24.10 15.68 -23.74
C PHE A 246 -25.63 15.73 -23.65
N ALA A 247 -26.18 16.75 -22.98
CA ALA A 247 -27.63 16.97 -22.88
C ALA A 247 -28.27 17.35 -24.23
N SER A 248 -27.64 18.25 -24.99
CA SER A 248 -28.15 18.72 -26.28
C SER A 248 -28.32 17.59 -27.31
N LYS A 249 -27.54 16.51 -27.17
CA LYS A 249 -27.58 15.32 -28.03
C LYS A 249 -28.46 14.19 -27.45
N GLY A 250 -29.10 14.41 -26.30
CA GLY A 250 -30.04 13.48 -25.67
C GLY A 250 -29.41 12.47 -24.71
N GLY A 251 -28.12 12.60 -24.40
CA GLY A 251 -27.40 11.68 -23.51
C GLY A 251 -27.97 11.65 -22.09
N SER A 252 -27.79 10.52 -21.42
CA SER A 252 -28.13 10.31 -20.00
C SER A 252 -26.92 9.80 -19.22
N MET A 253 -26.99 9.71 -17.89
CA MET A 253 -25.84 9.25 -17.10
C MET A 253 -26.21 8.35 -15.91
N ILE A 254 -25.23 7.56 -15.50
CA ILE A 254 -25.23 6.75 -14.29
C ILE A 254 -24.12 7.26 -13.38
N TRP A 255 -24.51 7.74 -12.20
CA TRP A 255 -23.62 8.34 -11.22
C TRP A 255 -23.28 7.35 -10.10
N SER A 256 -21.98 7.22 -9.81
CA SER A 256 -21.42 6.32 -8.80
C SER A 256 -20.51 7.10 -7.85
N PRO A 257 -21.08 8.05 -7.08
CA PRO A 257 -20.30 8.97 -6.27
C PRO A 257 -19.32 8.30 -5.32
N PHE A 258 -19.69 7.15 -4.74
CA PHE A 258 -18.86 6.57 -3.71
C PHE A 258 -17.54 6.03 -4.28
N SER A 259 -17.62 5.25 -5.36
CA SER A 259 -16.45 4.75 -6.10
C SER A 259 -15.60 5.87 -6.68
N ASN A 260 -16.23 6.91 -7.24
CA ASN A 260 -15.49 8.06 -7.75
C ASN A 260 -14.66 8.75 -6.65
N ILE A 261 -15.27 9.02 -5.50
CA ILE A 261 -14.59 9.68 -4.38
C ILE A 261 -13.46 8.81 -3.84
N ILE A 262 -13.67 7.50 -3.68
CA ILE A 262 -12.65 6.59 -3.16
C ILE A 262 -11.45 6.47 -4.11
N LEU A 263 -11.67 6.39 -5.42
CA LEU A 263 -10.60 6.18 -6.38
C LEU A 263 -9.92 7.49 -6.81
N TYR A 264 -10.69 8.56 -7.01
CA TYR A 264 -10.25 9.80 -7.66
C TYR A 264 -10.24 11.01 -6.73
N GLY A 265 -10.88 10.93 -5.55
CA GLY A 265 -10.90 11.99 -4.54
C GLY A 265 -11.95 13.08 -4.79
N ASP A 266 -12.74 12.97 -5.86
CA ASP A 266 -13.91 13.79 -6.19
C ASP A 266 -14.87 12.95 -7.06
N THR A 267 -16.03 13.50 -7.42
CA THR A 267 -17.01 12.87 -8.32
C THR A 267 -17.42 13.81 -9.46
N ALA A 268 -18.28 13.33 -10.37
CA ALA A 268 -18.82 14.09 -11.49
C ALA A 268 -19.39 15.44 -11.03
N LYS A 269 -19.29 16.46 -11.90
CA LYS A 269 -19.83 17.80 -11.65
C LYS A 269 -21.36 17.81 -11.74
N ILE A 270 -21.99 17.12 -10.79
CA ILE A 270 -23.38 16.67 -10.85
C ILE A 270 -24.39 17.82 -10.84
N GLN A 271 -24.03 18.97 -10.25
CA GLN A 271 -24.84 20.20 -10.37
C GLN A 271 -24.96 20.64 -11.83
N SER A 272 -23.86 20.60 -12.60
CA SER A 272 -23.89 20.96 -14.02
C SER A 272 -24.74 19.98 -14.82
N ALA A 273 -24.62 18.68 -14.55
CA ALA A 273 -25.48 17.67 -15.18
C ALA A 273 -26.97 17.96 -14.93
N LYS A 274 -27.33 18.29 -13.68
CA LYS A 274 -28.70 18.67 -13.31
C LYS A 274 -29.16 19.94 -14.04
N ASP A 275 -28.34 20.99 -14.04
CA ASP A 275 -28.69 22.29 -14.62
C ASP A 275 -28.94 22.21 -16.14
N HIS A 276 -28.24 21.30 -16.83
CA HIS A 276 -28.45 21.02 -18.26
C HIS A 276 -29.54 19.98 -18.54
N GLY A 277 -30.22 19.46 -17.51
CA GLY A 277 -31.34 18.53 -17.68
C GLY A 277 -30.93 17.09 -18.05
N ILE A 278 -29.70 16.69 -17.76
CA ILE A 278 -29.26 15.29 -17.92
C ILE A 278 -30.12 14.40 -17.02
N LYS A 279 -30.63 13.30 -17.59
CA LYS A 279 -31.31 12.27 -16.81
C LYS A 279 -30.28 11.42 -16.08
N ILE A 280 -30.37 11.37 -14.76
CA ILE A 280 -29.40 10.72 -13.87
C ILE A 280 -30.05 9.48 -13.23
N ALA A 281 -29.32 8.37 -13.25
CA ALA A 281 -29.55 7.19 -12.42
C ALA A 281 -28.34 6.95 -11.48
N LEU A 282 -28.51 6.13 -10.44
CA LEU A 282 -27.40 5.70 -9.58
C LEU A 282 -26.93 4.27 -9.93
N GLY A 283 -25.67 3.99 -9.61
CA GLY A 283 -25.14 2.63 -9.62
C GLY A 283 -24.03 2.48 -8.59
N ALA A 284 -24.01 1.37 -7.87
CA ALA A 284 -23.04 1.14 -6.79
C ALA A 284 -21.61 0.86 -7.31
N ASP A 285 -21.46 0.60 -8.61
CA ASP A 285 -20.21 0.20 -9.27
C ASP A 285 -19.71 -1.18 -8.79
N TRP A 286 -19.34 -1.35 -7.52
CA TRP A 286 -18.85 -2.60 -6.93
C TRP A 286 -18.44 -2.41 -5.46
N ALA A 287 -18.52 -3.45 -4.65
CA ALA A 287 -18.19 -3.41 -3.22
C ALA A 287 -16.72 -3.02 -2.88
N PRO A 288 -15.69 -3.33 -3.69
CA PRO A 288 -14.31 -2.97 -3.37
C PRO A 288 -14.05 -1.46 -3.27
N SER A 289 -14.70 -0.62 -4.07
CA SER A 289 -14.50 0.84 -3.98
C SER A 289 -15.78 1.66 -4.03
N GLY A 290 -16.93 1.10 -4.36
CA GLY A 290 -18.24 1.75 -4.30
C GLY A 290 -19.12 1.24 -3.17
N GLY A 291 -20.44 1.43 -3.31
CA GLY A 291 -21.41 0.93 -2.34
C GLY A 291 -21.51 -0.59 -2.36
N LYS A 292 -21.77 -1.21 -1.21
CA LYS A 292 -22.11 -2.65 -1.14
C LYS A 292 -23.44 -2.98 -1.80
N ASN A 293 -24.32 -1.97 -1.87
CA ASN A 293 -25.63 -2.01 -2.51
C ASN A 293 -26.12 -0.59 -2.81
N LEU A 294 -27.21 -0.51 -3.58
CA LEU A 294 -27.77 0.77 -4.03
C LEU A 294 -28.32 1.65 -2.90
N LEU A 295 -28.72 1.09 -1.74
CA LEU A 295 -29.14 1.90 -0.59
C LEU A 295 -27.98 2.70 0.00
N GLU A 296 -26.77 2.14 0.00
CA GLU A 296 -25.57 2.85 0.43
C GLU A 296 -25.22 3.95 -0.57
N GLU A 297 -25.24 3.65 -1.86
CA GLU A 297 -24.95 4.63 -2.92
C GLU A 297 -25.93 5.82 -2.86
N LEU A 298 -27.22 5.55 -2.60
CA LEU A 298 -28.26 6.57 -2.42
C LEU A 298 -27.97 7.50 -1.21
N LYS A 299 -27.42 6.96 -0.11
CA LYS A 299 -27.02 7.76 1.05
C LYS A 299 -25.79 8.61 0.74
N VAL A 300 -24.81 8.07 0.02
CA VAL A 300 -23.63 8.83 -0.38
C VAL A 300 -24.02 9.97 -1.32
N ALA A 301 -24.89 9.71 -2.30
CA ALA A 301 -25.47 10.72 -3.17
C ALA A 301 -26.20 11.83 -2.38
N LYS A 302 -27.00 11.46 -1.37
CA LYS A 302 -27.66 12.40 -0.45
C LYS A 302 -26.66 13.27 0.31
N LEU A 303 -25.65 12.66 0.95
CA LEU A 303 -24.63 13.36 1.71
C LEU A 303 -23.83 14.33 0.84
N TYR A 304 -23.45 13.91 -0.38
CA TYR A 304 -22.79 14.77 -1.36
C TYR A 304 -23.68 15.95 -1.76
N SER A 305 -24.95 15.68 -2.06
CA SER A 305 -25.94 16.69 -2.45
C SER A 305 -26.13 17.75 -1.36
N ASP A 306 -26.31 17.32 -0.11
CA ASP A 306 -26.50 18.22 1.04
C ASP A 306 -25.27 19.06 1.32
N HIS A 307 -24.08 18.45 1.31
CA HIS A 307 -22.82 19.16 1.49
C HIS A 307 -22.61 20.23 0.41
N SER A 308 -23.04 19.95 -0.82
CA SER A 308 -22.90 20.84 -1.98
C SER A 308 -24.04 21.86 -2.13
N GLY A 309 -24.77 22.14 -1.05
CA GLY A 309 -25.82 23.16 -1.03
C GLY A 309 -27.24 22.63 -1.31
N GLY A 310 -27.45 21.32 -1.24
CA GLY A 310 -28.75 20.68 -1.47
C GLY A 310 -29.12 20.59 -2.95
N ILE A 311 -28.22 20.02 -3.77
CA ILE A 311 -28.39 19.93 -5.24
C ILE A 311 -29.72 19.27 -5.63
N PHE A 312 -30.10 18.18 -4.96
CA PHE A 312 -31.25 17.36 -5.27
C PHE A 312 -32.25 17.35 -4.11
N THR A 313 -33.53 17.39 -4.46
CA THR A 313 -34.61 17.03 -3.54
C THR A 313 -34.58 15.53 -3.26
N ASN A 314 -35.13 15.13 -2.12
CA ASN A 314 -35.21 13.71 -1.76
C ASN A 314 -36.07 12.91 -2.76
N GLN A 315 -37.08 13.55 -3.38
CA GLN A 315 -37.84 12.95 -4.47
C GLN A 315 -36.93 12.66 -5.69
N GLU A 316 -36.15 13.63 -6.15
CA GLU A 316 -35.23 13.45 -7.29
C GLU A 316 -34.22 12.33 -7.03
N LEU A 317 -33.68 12.22 -5.81
CA LEU A 317 -32.78 11.12 -5.43
C LEU A 317 -33.48 9.74 -5.52
N VAL A 318 -34.74 9.65 -5.10
CA VAL A 318 -35.53 8.42 -5.23
C VAL A 318 -35.89 8.12 -6.69
N GLU A 319 -36.08 9.14 -7.53
CA GLU A 319 -36.26 8.96 -8.98
C GLU A 319 -35.03 8.30 -9.63
N MET A 320 -33.80 8.62 -9.16
CA MET A 320 -32.54 8.05 -9.67
C MET A 320 -32.39 6.54 -9.46
N VAL A 321 -33.14 5.93 -8.54
CA VAL A 321 -33.13 4.49 -8.28
C VAL A 321 -34.42 3.78 -8.72
N SER A 322 -35.37 4.49 -9.34
CA SER A 322 -36.67 3.96 -9.74
C SER A 322 -37.08 4.36 -11.17
N ILE A 323 -37.74 5.51 -11.35
CA ILE A 323 -38.31 5.89 -12.65
C ILE A 323 -37.27 6.41 -13.64
N ASN A 324 -36.19 7.05 -13.19
CA ASN A 324 -35.14 7.52 -14.11
C ASN A 324 -34.38 6.36 -14.79
N PRO A 325 -33.89 5.34 -14.07
CA PRO A 325 -33.25 4.21 -14.74
C PRO A 325 -34.21 3.46 -15.68
N ALA A 326 -35.50 3.33 -15.32
CA ALA A 326 -36.51 2.80 -16.24
C ALA A 326 -36.64 3.64 -17.51
N ARG A 327 -36.64 4.97 -17.41
CA ARG A 327 -36.67 5.87 -18.59
C ARG A 327 -35.39 5.83 -19.42
N ILE A 328 -34.22 5.61 -18.81
CA ILE A 328 -32.93 5.46 -19.52
C ILE A 328 -32.95 4.18 -20.38
N LEU A 329 -33.52 3.10 -19.84
CA LEU A 329 -33.68 1.84 -20.55
C LEU A 329 -34.88 1.82 -21.52
N GLY A 330 -35.78 2.80 -21.47
CA GLY A 330 -37.05 2.78 -22.20
C GLY A 330 -38.08 1.78 -21.64
N TRP A 331 -37.98 1.46 -20.35
CA TRP A 331 -38.83 0.51 -19.61
C TRP A 331 -39.94 1.20 -18.82
N ASP A 332 -40.01 2.52 -18.84
CA ASP A 332 -40.93 3.31 -18.01
C ASP A 332 -42.41 3.04 -18.31
N ALA A 333 -42.75 2.42 -19.43
CA ALA A 333 -44.09 1.90 -19.69
C ALA A 333 -44.47 0.69 -18.81
N LYS A 334 -43.49 -0.04 -18.27
CA LYS A 334 -43.67 -1.34 -17.60
C LYS A 334 -43.05 -1.43 -16.21
N LEU A 335 -42.05 -0.61 -15.90
CA LEU A 335 -41.30 -0.61 -14.63
C LEU A 335 -40.99 0.82 -14.17
N GLY A 336 -40.40 0.96 -12.97
CA GLY A 336 -39.95 2.23 -12.39
C GLY A 336 -41.04 3.07 -11.71
N SER A 337 -42.32 2.69 -11.85
CA SER A 337 -43.44 3.28 -11.11
C SER A 337 -44.54 2.24 -10.81
N ILE A 338 -45.41 2.55 -9.85
CA ILE A 338 -46.56 1.72 -9.45
C ILE A 338 -47.80 2.28 -10.12
N GLU A 339 -48.16 1.71 -11.27
CA GLU A 339 -49.32 2.09 -12.07
C GLU A 339 -49.99 0.85 -12.65
N LYS A 340 -51.28 0.97 -13.00
CA LYS A 340 -51.99 -0.10 -13.70
C LYS A 340 -51.30 -0.40 -15.05
N GLY A 341 -51.14 -1.67 -15.39
CA GLY A 341 -50.49 -2.12 -16.64
C GLY A 341 -48.99 -2.41 -16.52
N LYS A 342 -48.40 -2.12 -15.35
CA LYS A 342 -46.96 -2.30 -15.06
C LYS A 342 -46.70 -3.60 -14.32
N LYS A 343 -45.46 -4.10 -14.40
CA LYS A 343 -45.04 -5.32 -13.70
C LYS A 343 -44.92 -5.03 -12.20
N ALA A 344 -45.26 -6.00 -11.37
CA ALA A 344 -45.26 -5.88 -9.91
C ALA A 344 -43.86 -6.11 -9.31
N ASP A 345 -42.92 -5.23 -9.66
CA ASP A 345 -41.61 -5.12 -9.02
C ASP A 345 -41.71 -4.08 -7.91
N LEU A 346 -41.65 -4.52 -6.65
CA LEU A 346 -42.02 -3.69 -5.49
C LEU A 346 -41.00 -3.83 -4.36
N LEU A 347 -40.71 -2.71 -3.71
CA LEU A 347 -39.93 -2.62 -2.48
C LEU A 347 -40.84 -2.12 -1.35
N VAL A 348 -40.83 -2.80 -0.20
CA VAL A 348 -41.63 -2.42 0.96
C VAL A 348 -40.76 -2.18 2.19
N LEU A 349 -40.82 -0.96 2.72
CA LEU A 349 -40.11 -0.54 3.93
C LEU A 349 -41.04 -0.48 5.14
N ILE A 350 -40.52 -0.80 6.32
CA ILE A 350 -41.29 -0.78 7.58
C ILE A 350 -41.67 0.67 7.96
N GLY A 351 -42.93 0.85 8.38
CA GLY A 351 -43.41 2.06 9.03
C GLY A 351 -43.96 3.16 8.09
N TYR A 352 -44.64 4.11 8.73
CA TYR A 352 -45.39 5.21 8.08
C TYR A 352 -44.93 6.60 8.52
N GLN A 353 -44.01 6.68 9.48
CA GLN A 353 -43.50 7.95 9.97
C GLN A 353 -42.63 8.62 8.90
N ASP A 354 -42.47 9.94 9.04
CA ASP A 354 -41.59 10.78 8.24
C ASP A 354 -42.02 10.95 6.78
N ASN A 355 -41.33 11.83 6.05
CA ASN A 355 -41.53 12.00 4.62
C ASN A 355 -41.25 10.68 3.90
N ALA A 356 -42.08 10.33 2.90
CA ALA A 356 -41.95 9.06 2.21
C ALA A 356 -40.62 8.95 1.44
N TYR A 357 -40.07 10.03 0.89
CA TYR A 357 -38.79 9.95 0.18
C TYR A 357 -37.60 9.78 1.13
N ASP A 358 -37.58 10.54 2.23
CA ASP A 358 -36.58 10.43 3.31
C ASP A 358 -36.51 8.99 3.82
N LYS A 359 -37.69 8.35 3.93
CA LYS A 359 -37.81 6.97 4.40
C LYS A 359 -37.02 5.96 3.57
N LEU A 360 -36.93 6.14 2.25
CA LEU A 360 -36.12 5.25 1.39
C LEU A 360 -34.63 5.59 1.48
N ILE A 361 -34.28 6.87 1.51
CA ILE A 361 -32.89 7.33 1.60
C ILE A 361 -32.24 6.87 2.92
N GLU A 362 -32.96 6.97 4.03
CA GLU A 362 -32.50 6.55 5.36
C GLU A 362 -32.61 5.04 5.61
N ALA A 363 -33.27 4.29 4.70
CA ALA A 363 -33.46 2.87 4.88
C ALA A 363 -32.15 2.09 4.79
N ASN A 364 -31.98 1.12 5.67
CA ASN A 364 -31.00 0.05 5.55
C ASN A 364 -31.71 -1.29 5.38
N GLU A 365 -30.92 -2.36 5.26
CA GLU A 365 -31.39 -3.70 4.91
C GLU A 365 -32.39 -4.25 5.94
N LYS A 366 -32.24 -3.94 7.24
CA LYS A 366 -33.23 -4.33 8.27
C LYS A 366 -34.56 -3.59 8.13
N ASN A 367 -34.61 -2.43 7.47
CA ASN A 367 -35.86 -1.72 7.23
C ASN A 367 -36.68 -2.33 6.09
N ILE A 368 -36.09 -3.18 5.26
CA ILE A 368 -36.80 -3.88 4.19
C ILE A 368 -37.67 -4.99 4.80
N SER A 369 -38.95 -4.94 4.46
CA SER A 369 -39.96 -5.90 4.93
C SER A 369 -40.45 -6.85 3.85
N LEU A 370 -40.40 -6.45 2.59
CA LEU A 370 -40.76 -7.27 1.43
C LEU A 370 -40.10 -6.72 0.15
N VAL A 371 -39.58 -7.60 -0.69
CA VAL A 371 -39.16 -7.34 -2.06
C VAL A 371 -39.90 -8.32 -2.96
N VAL A 372 -40.50 -7.79 -4.01
CA VAL A 372 -41.31 -8.53 -4.97
C VAL A 372 -40.73 -8.32 -6.35
N ILE A 373 -40.55 -9.40 -7.11
CA ILE A 373 -40.13 -9.34 -8.52
C ILE A 373 -41.18 -10.06 -9.35
N ASN A 374 -41.71 -9.37 -10.37
CA ASN A 374 -42.79 -9.85 -11.22
C ASN A 374 -43.96 -10.46 -10.43
N GLY A 375 -44.32 -9.85 -9.29
CA GLY A 375 -45.39 -10.32 -8.41
C GLY A 375 -45.02 -11.46 -7.45
N ILE A 376 -43.81 -12.02 -7.49
CA ILE A 376 -43.37 -13.09 -6.59
C ILE A 376 -42.60 -12.52 -5.40
N PRO A 377 -42.95 -12.87 -4.14
CA PRO A 377 -42.26 -12.37 -2.95
C PRO A 377 -40.89 -13.05 -2.78
N ARG A 378 -39.79 -12.34 -3.06
CA ARG A 378 -38.42 -12.90 -3.07
C ARG A 378 -37.70 -12.83 -1.73
N TRP A 379 -37.93 -11.76 -0.99
CA TRP A 379 -37.25 -11.47 0.27
C TRP A 379 -38.21 -10.76 1.19
N GLY A 380 -38.32 -11.14 2.46
CA GLY A 380 -39.19 -10.40 3.38
C GLY A 380 -39.34 -10.98 4.77
N GLN A 381 -40.18 -10.33 5.57
CA GLN A 381 -40.54 -10.80 6.90
C GLN A 381 -41.48 -12.01 6.81
N GLU A 382 -41.28 -12.99 7.69
CA GLU A 382 -42.13 -14.19 7.80
C GLU A 382 -43.63 -13.85 7.86
N ARG A 383 -44.00 -12.82 8.65
CA ARG A 383 -45.40 -12.38 8.78
C ARG A 383 -46.07 -11.96 7.46
N LEU A 384 -45.26 -11.57 6.46
CA LEU A 384 -45.72 -11.18 5.12
C LEU A 384 -45.59 -12.35 4.16
N ILE A 385 -44.42 -13.00 4.10
CA ILE A 385 -44.16 -14.14 3.20
C ILE A 385 -45.18 -15.27 3.42
N SER A 386 -45.52 -15.59 4.68
CA SER A 386 -46.53 -16.59 5.06
C SER A 386 -47.96 -16.30 4.58
N LYS A 387 -48.22 -15.12 4.01
CA LYS A 387 -49.53 -14.75 3.43
C LYS A 387 -49.62 -15.00 1.94
N PHE A 388 -48.51 -15.29 1.27
CA PHE A 388 -48.49 -15.61 -0.14
C PHE A 388 -48.68 -17.12 -0.36
N PRO A 389 -49.44 -17.53 -1.38
CA PRO A 389 -49.65 -18.94 -1.70
C PRO A 389 -48.45 -19.50 -2.49
N ILE A 390 -47.28 -19.50 -1.85
CA ILE A 390 -46.02 -20.04 -2.39
C ILE A 390 -45.64 -21.34 -1.70
N ASP A 391 -44.65 -22.03 -2.23
CA ASP A 391 -44.09 -23.23 -1.63
C ASP A 391 -43.19 -22.89 -0.45
N HIS A 392 -43.74 -22.91 0.77
CA HIS A 392 -43.00 -22.53 1.98
C HIS A 392 -41.87 -23.50 2.36
N ALA A 393 -41.80 -24.70 1.77
CA ALA A 393 -40.69 -25.63 2.01
C ALA A 393 -39.37 -25.18 1.36
N GLU A 394 -39.45 -24.25 0.43
CA GLU A 394 -38.34 -23.73 -0.39
C GLU A 394 -37.80 -22.39 0.16
N LEU A 395 -38.22 -22.01 1.37
CA LEU A 395 -37.79 -20.78 2.02
C LEU A 395 -36.48 -20.98 2.78
N GLU A 396 -35.56 -20.05 2.60
CA GLU A 396 -34.35 -19.96 3.40
C GLU A 396 -34.46 -18.82 4.42
N GLU A 397 -34.00 -19.06 5.64
CA GLU A 397 -33.89 -18.03 6.66
C GLU A 397 -32.53 -17.35 6.59
N VAL A 398 -32.53 -16.02 6.61
CA VAL A 398 -31.33 -15.19 6.65
C VAL A 398 -31.50 -14.18 7.77
N GLU A 399 -30.45 -14.01 8.58
CA GLU A 399 -30.42 -13.03 9.65
C GLU A 399 -29.59 -11.82 9.23
N ILE A 400 -30.15 -10.61 9.37
CA ILE A 400 -29.47 -9.33 9.12
C ILE A 400 -29.68 -8.44 10.34
N ASP A 401 -28.59 -8.00 10.98
CA ASP A 401 -28.61 -7.19 12.21
C ASP A 401 -29.57 -7.74 13.30
N ASN A 402 -29.45 -9.05 13.60
CA ASN A 402 -30.31 -9.79 14.54
C ASN A 402 -31.80 -9.85 14.16
N VAL A 403 -32.14 -9.61 12.90
CA VAL A 403 -33.52 -9.73 12.41
C VAL A 403 -33.61 -10.77 11.31
N THR A 404 -34.35 -11.85 11.58
CA THR A 404 -34.62 -12.92 10.62
C THR A 404 -35.55 -12.47 9.50
N ARG A 405 -35.26 -12.92 8.30
CA ARG A 405 -36.02 -12.73 7.06
C ARG A 405 -36.06 -14.06 6.31
N GLN A 406 -37.02 -14.18 5.40
CA GLN A 406 -37.19 -15.34 4.55
C GLN A 406 -36.90 -14.96 3.09
N LEU A 407 -36.17 -15.84 2.42
CA LEU A 407 -35.74 -15.73 1.04
C LEU A 407 -36.39 -16.86 0.23
N TYR A 408 -37.00 -16.54 -0.91
CA TYR A 408 -37.65 -17.50 -1.80
C TYR A 408 -36.87 -17.64 -3.11
N LEU A 409 -36.03 -18.67 -3.17
CA LEU A 409 -35.06 -18.88 -4.26
C LEU A 409 -35.61 -19.69 -5.43
N LYS A 410 -36.78 -20.30 -5.31
CA LYS A 410 -37.36 -21.14 -6.36
C LYS A 410 -37.70 -20.31 -7.61
N ASN A 411 -37.17 -20.73 -8.75
CA ASN A 411 -37.44 -20.16 -10.07
C ASN A 411 -37.48 -21.30 -11.09
N GLU A 412 -38.57 -21.41 -11.85
CA GLU A 412 -38.74 -22.49 -12.85
C GLU A 412 -37.88 -22.31 -14.10
N ASN A 413 -37.25 -21.14 -14.27
CA ASN A 413 -36.52 -20.73 -15.48
C ASN A 413 -35.06 -20.34 -15.20
N GLU A 414 -34.49 -20.64 -14.03
CA GLU A 414 -33.08 -20.36 -13.75
C GLU A 414 -32.12 -21.31 -14.47
N ASP A 415 -30.85 -20.91 -14.60
CA ASP A 415 -29.84 -21.79 -15.17
C ASP A 415 -29.62 -23.04 -14.29
N GLU A 416 -29.45 -24.23 -14.90
CA GLU A 416 -29.24 -25.52 -14.22
C GLU A 416 -28.12 -25.50 -13.16
N VAL A 417 -27.09 -24.66 -13.37
CA VAL A 417 -25.97 -24.52 -12.42
C VAL A 417 -26.32 -23.75 -11.14
N LEU A 418 -27.46 -23.05 -11.12
CA LEU A 418 -28.04 -22.42 -9.92
C LEU A 418 -29.09 -23.32 -9.26
N GLU A 419 -29.62 -24.31 -9.97
CA GLU A 419 -30.66 -25.21 -9.48
C GLU A 419 -30.18 -25.92 -8.19
N GLY A 420 -30.93 -25.71 -7.10
CA GLY A 420 -30.64 -26.31 -5.79
C GLY A 420 -29.44 -25.73 -5.03
N VAL A 421 -28.81 -24.64 -5.49
CA VAL A 421 -27.72 -23.96 -4.77
C VAL A 421 -28.27 -23.02 -3.71
N SER A 422 -28.28 -23.41 -2.43
CA SER A 422 -28.75 -22.53 -1.36
C SER A 422 -27.83 -21.33 -1.12
N LEU A 423 -28.35 -20.25 -0.51
CA LEU A 423 -27.50 -19.12 -0.09
C LEU A 423 -26.47 -19.58 0.93
N ALA A 424 -26.86 -20.44 1.88
CA ALA A 424 -25.96 -21.02 2.86
C ALA A 424 -24.81 -21.82 2.21
N GLN A 425 -25.11 -22.61 1.16
CA GLN A 425 -24.09 -23.33 0.40
C GLN A 425 -23.16 -22.37 -0.36
N ALA A 426 -23.69 -21.31 -0.96
CA ALA A 426 -22.90 -20.28 -1.64
C ALA A 426 -21.94 -19.58 -0.66
N ILE A 427 -22.43 -19.15 0.50
CA ILE A 427 -21.61 -18.54 1.57
C ILE A 427 -20.48 -19.47 1.99
N ALA A 428 -20.79 -20.73 2.34
CA ALA A 428 -19.81 -21.69 2.80
C ALA A 428 -18.73 -21.94 1.74
N LYS A 429 -19.14 -22.06 0.47
CA LYS A 429 -18.23 -22.30 -0.65
C LYS A 429 -17.33 -21.10 -0.92
N LEU A 430 -17.87 -19.90 -0.99
CA LEU A 430 -17.10 -18.68 -1.24
C LEU A 430 -16.14 -18.37 -0.09
N ALA A 431 -16.57 -18.50 1.17
CA ALA A 431 -15.71 -18.33 2.33
C ALA A 431 -14.54 -19.33 2.31
N HIS A 432 -14.82 -20.59 1.97
CA HIS A 432 -13.78 -21.61 1.77
C HIS A 432 -12.82 -21.24 0.64
N GLY A 433 -13.34 -20.77 -0.50
CA GLY A 433 -12.53 -20.40 -1.66
C GLY A 433 -11.62 -19.21 -1.41
N LEU A 434 -12.14 -18.15 -0.81
CA LEU A 434 -11.36 -16.95 -0.46
C LEU A 434 -10.31 -17.23 0.61
N THR A 435 -10.60 -18.12 1.57
CA THR A 435 -9.62 -18.56 2.58
C THR A 435 -8.51 -19.44 1.97
N ASN A 436 -8.87 -20.28 0.99
CA ASN A 436 -7.95 -21.23 0.34
C ASN A 436 -7.47 -20.76 -1.05
N ILE A 437 -7.57 -19.47 -1.34
CA ILE A 437 -7.40 -18.92 -2.69
C ILE A 437 -6.04 -19.24 -3.30
N LYS A 438 -5.00 -19.30 -2.47
CA LYS A 438 -3.65 -19.69 -2.89
C LYS A 438 -3.61 -21.12 -3.41
N GLN A 439 -4.26 -22.07 -2.74
CA GLN A 439 -4.26 -23.46 -3.19
C GLN A 439 -5.03 -23.60 -4.50
N LEU A 440 -6.19 -22.94 -4.62
CA LEU A 440 -6.96 -22.92 -5.87
C LEU A 440 -6.15 -22.31 -7.02
N ALA A 441 -5.37 -21.25 -6.76
CA ALA A 441 -4.47 -20.67 -7.74
C ALA A 441 -3.38 -21.66 -8.17
N ILE A 442 -2.75 -22.37 -7.23
CA ILE A 442 -1.78 -23.44 -7.52
C ILE A 442 -2.41 -24.53 -8.38
N ASP A 443 -3.60 -25.01 -8.00
CA ASP A 443 -4.28 -26.09 -8.70
C ASP A 443 -4.61 -25.70 -10.15
N LEU A 444 -5.05 -24.46 -10.37
CA LEU A 444 -5.27 -23.91 -11.72
C LEU A 444 -3.97 -23.81 -12.50
N GLU A 445 -2.93 -23.21 -11.90
CA GLU A 445 -1.62 -23.01 -12.53
C GLU A 445 -0.90 -24.32 -12.87
N GLN A 446 -1.10 -25.39 -12.08
CA GLN A 446 -0.54 -26.73 -12.31
C GLN A 446 -1.38 -27.58 -13.26
N GLY A 447 -2.71 -27.38 -13.28
CA GLY A 447 -3.63 -28.11 -14.16
C GLY A 447 -3.59 -27.64 -15.61
N THR A 448 -3.22 -26.39 -15.86
CA THR A 448 -2.99 -25.83 -17.20
C THR A 448 -1.50 -25.82 -17.48
N GLY A 449 -0.99 -26.73 -18.33
CA GLY A 449 0.40 -26.72 -18.74
C GLY A 449 0.79 -25.39 -19.40
N GLY A 450 1.44 -24.51 -18.64
CA GLY A 450 2.04 -23.26 -19.12
C GLY A 450 1.15 -22.04 -19.00
N GLY A 451 1.53 -21.11 -18.10
CA GLY A 451 1.21 -19.68 -18.13
C GLY A 451 -0.27 -19.29 -18.07
N LEU A 452 -0.62 -18.44 -17.10
CA LEU A 452 -1.94 -17.81 -16.93
C LEU A 452 -2.41 -16.92 -18.12
N LEU A 453 -1.82 -17.07 -19.31
CA LEU A 453 -1.88 -16.15 -20.45
C LEU A 453 -2.09 -16.79 -21.84
N VAL A 454 -2.38 -18.09 -21.97
CA VAL A 454 -2.75 -18.65 -23.28
C VAL A 454 -4.13 -19.29 -23.20
N GLY A 455 -5.02 -18.79 -24.04
CA GLY A 455 -6.34 -19.36 -24.23
C GLY A 455 -6.27 -20.80 -24.74
N ILE A 456 -7.29 -21.58 -24.35
CA ILE A 456 -7.96 -22.53 -25.25
C ILE A 456 -7.00 -23.45 -26.03
N ASP A 457 -6.20 -24.24 -25.32
CA ASP A 457 -5.51 -25.42 -25.90
C ASP A 457 -6.11 -26.75 -25.37
N GLY A 458 -7.38 -26.72 -24.97
CA GLY A 458 -8.20 -27.91 -24.79
C GLY A 458 -9.01 -28.19 -26.06
N GLU A 459 -9.36 -29.46 -26.31
CA GLU A 459 -10.20 -29.84 -27.45
C GLU A 459 -11.40 -28.87 -27.60
N PRO A 460 -11.77 -28.44 -28.83
CA PRO A 460 -12.75 -27.37 -29.06
C PRO A 460 -14.18 -27.66 -28.59
N ASP A 461 -14.42 -28.79 -27.95
CA ASP A 461 -15.74 -29.36 -27.65
C ASP A 461 -16.18 -29.21 -26.18
N SER A 462 -15.47 -28.42 -25.35
CA SER A 462 -15.89 -28.28 -23.94
C SER A 462 -17.05 -27.29 -23.79
N GLU A 463 -18.24 -27.78 -23.42
CA GLU A 463 -19.41 -26.97 -22.99
C GLU A 463 -19.17 -26.22 -21.65
N LYS A 464 -17.92 -26.13 -21.16
CA LYS A 464 -17.61 -25.54 -19.86
C LYS A 464 -17.64 -24.01 -19.93
N TRP A 465 -18.55 -23.42 -19.16
CA TRP A 465 -18.70 -21.97 -19.01
C TRP A 465 -17.88 -21.45 -17.81
N THR A 466 -17.27 -20.28 -17.99
CA THR A 466 -16.52 -19.56 -16.96
C THR A 466 -17.12 -18.18 -16.74
N LEU A 467 -17.08 -17.70 -15.50
CA LEU A 467 -17.55 -16.35 -15.18
C LEU A 467 -16.52 -15.34 -15.71
N VAL A 468 -16.99 -14.38 -16.50
CA VAL A 468 -16.20 -13.20 -16.88
C VAL A 468 -16.49 -12.11 -15.86
N PRO A 469 -15.51 -11.70 -15.05
CA PRO A 469 -15.74 -10.70 -14.02
C PRO A 469 -16.20 -9.33 -14.57
N ASP A 470 -15.74 -8.98 -15.77
CA ASP A 470 -16.04 -7.71 -16.44
C ASP A 470 -16.79 -7.92 -17.76
N ASN A 471 -17.86 -7.15 -18.00
CA ASN A 471 -18.70 -7.29 -19.18
C ASN A 471 -18.02 -6.65 -20.42
N HIS A 472 -17.66 -7.47 -21.41
CA HIS A 472 -17.19 -7.02 -22.72
C HIS A 472 -18.09 -7.61 -23.82
N PRO A 473 -18.56 -6.84 -24.82
CA PRO A 473 -19.26 -7.38 -25.99
C PRO A 473 -18.34 -8.19 -26.94
N GLU A 474 -18.95 -8.86 -27.94
CA GLU A 474 -18.30 -9.84 -28.84
C GLU A 474 -17.41 -9.24 -29.96
N THR A 475 -17.37 -7.92 -30.14
CA THR A 475 -16.81 -7.30 -31.36
C THR A 475 -15.38 -6.78 -31.25
N GLU A 476 -14.72 -6.86 -30.10
CA GLU A 476 -13.40 -6.27 -29.91
C GLU A 476 -12.31 -7.35 -29.97
N LYS A 477 -11.62 -7.39 -31.13
CA LYS A 477 -10.51 -8.30 -31.41
C LYS A 477 -9.17 -7.89 -30.75
N ASP A 478 -9.12 -6.76 -30.05
CA ASP A 478 -7.84 -6.11 -29.72
C ASP A 478 -7.47 -6.01 -28.22
N ASP A 479 -8.25 -6.57 -27.29
CA ASP A 479 -7.95 -6.43 -25.85
C ASP A 479 -7.20 -7.62 -25.22
N ALA A 480 -6.68 -8.54 -26.04
CA ALA A 480 -5.75 -9.56 -25.57
C ALA A 480 -4.43 -8.97 -25.03
N ILE A 481 -4.23 -7.64 -25.09
CA ILE A 481 -2.95 -6.99 -24.86
C ILE A 481 -2.90 -6.10 -23.59
N GLU A 482 -4.02 -5.70 -22.96
CA GLU A 482 -3.94 -4.69 -21.86
C GLU A 482 -3.87 -5.21 -20.41
N TRP A 483 -3.77 -6.52 -20.17
CA TRP A 483 -3.61 -7.09 -18.81
C TRP A 483 -2.21 -7.69 -18.56
N GLY A 484 -1.22 -7.27 -19.37
CA GLY A 484 0.07 -7.94 -19.54
C GLY A 484 1.31 -7.33 -18.87
N LEU A 485 1.21 -6.38 -17.93
CA LEU A 485 2.39 -5.72 -17.32
C LEU A 485 2.76 -6.22 -15.90
N LEU A 486 2.44 -7.47 -15.58
CA LEU A 486 3.11 -8.27 -14.54
C LEU A 486 3.45 -9.66 -15.10
N SER A 487 4.00 -9.72 -16.32
CA SER A 487 4.47 -10.96 -16.93
C SER A 487 5.72 -11.49 -16.20
N GLY A 488 5.51 -12.24 -15.13
CA GLY A 488 6.60 -12.97 -14.47
C GLY A 488 6.27 -13.65 -13.14
N VAL A 489 5.22 -13.21 -12.43
CA VAL A 489 4.87 -13.75 -11.11
C VAL A 489 3.51 -14.43 -11.16
N ASN A 490 3.50 -15.73 -10.86
CA ASN A 490 2.26 -16.50 -10.73
C ASN A 490 1.39 -15.93 -9.61
N PHE A 491 0.06 -15.94 -9.78
CA PHE A 491 -0.82 -15.36 -8.75
C PHE A 491 -0.67 -16.11 -7.42
N SER A 492 -0.45 -17.43 -7.47
CA SER A 492 -0.18 -18.24 -6.27
C SER A 492 0.99 -17.73 -5.39
N GLU A 493 1.95 -17.00 -5.96
CA GLU A 493 3.09 -16.45 -5.24
C GLU A 493 2.72 -15.22 -4.39
N ILE A 494 1.69 -14.49 -4.80
CA ILE A 494 1.23 -13.26 -4.14
C ILE A 494 -0.14 -13.40 -3.47
N ALA A 495 -0.86 -14.50 -3.75
CA ALA A 495 -2.17 -14.81 -3.22
C ALA A 495 -2.16 -14.87 -1.69
N ILE A 496 -3.11 -14.15 -1.09
CA ILE A 496 -3.35 -14.15 0.36
C ILE A 496 -4.81 -14.51 0.64
N PRO A 497 -5.12 -15.17 1.76
CA PRO A 497 -6.50 -15.40 2.18
C PRO A 497 -7.27 -14.09 2.30
N LEU A 498 -8.53 -14.09 1.85
CA LEU A 498 -9.46 -12.98 1.95
C LEU A 498 -10.71 -13.37 2.73
N LEU A 499 -11.40 -12.38 3.28
CA LEU A 499 -12.73 -12.56 3.88
C LEU A 499 -13.79 -12.38 2.79
N LEU A 500 -14.88 -13.15 2.90
CA LEU A 500 -16.09 -12.91 2.11
C LEU A 500 -16.74 -11.61 2.59
N ASP A 501 -17.01 -10.69 1.68
CA ASP A 501 -17.70 -9.45 2.01
C ASP A 501 -19.13 -9.72 2.48
N GLY A 502 -19.60 -9.06 3.54
CA GLY A 502 -20.93 -9.29 4.11
C GLY A 502 -22.11 -9.08 3.15
N LEU A 503 -23.27 -9.65 3.49
CA LEU A 503 -24.51 -9.52 2.71
C LEU A 503 -25.16 -8.14 2.85
N ALA A 504 -24.93 -7.45 3.96
CA ALA A 504 -25.48 -6.14 4.25
C ALA A 504 -24.41 -5.21 4.82
N VAL A 505 -24.69 -3.90 4.78
CA VAL A 505 -23.88 -2.88 5.44
C VAL A 505 -24.24 -2.78 6.93
N ALA A 506 -25.52 -3.00 7.28
CA ALA A 506 -26.02 -2.84 8.65
C ALA A 506 -25.30 -3.70 9.71
N ASP A 507 -24.82 -4.89 9.34
CA ASP A 507 -24.15 -5.86 10.19
C ASP A 507 -22.62 -5.93 9.97
N ASP A 508 -22.06 -5.08 9.10
CA ASP A 508 -20.63 -5.05 8.81
C ASP A 508 -19.92 -3.91 9.54
N ASP A 509 -19.49 -4.17 10.78
CA ASP A 509 -18.70 -3.20 11.54
C ASP A 509 -17.29 -2.98 10.94
N LEU A 510 -16.74 -3.97 10.23
CA LEU A 510 -15.43 -3.86 9.57
C LEU A 510 -15.50 -2.88 8.40
N HIS A 511 -16.61 -2.85 7.66
CA HIS A 511 -16.84 -1.87 6.60
C HIS A 511 -16.68 -0.44 7.11
N PHE A 512 -17.33 -0.09 8.22
CA PHE A 512 -17.20 1.24 8.83
C PHE A 512 -15.82 1.50 9.47
N GLU A 513 -15.11 0.46 9.91
CA GLU A 513 -13.71 0.59 10.34
C GLU A 513 -12.81 0.97 9.16
N LEU A 514 -12.92 0.24 8.05
CA LEU A 514 -12.14 0.50 6.84
C LEU A 514 -12.49 1.87 6.24
N LEU A 515 -13.77 2.25 6.26
CA LEU A 515 -14.25 3.59 5.88
C LEU A 515 -13.56 4.70 6.69
N SER A 516 -13.44 4.52 8.01
CA SER A 516 -12.88 5.53 8.92
C SER A 516 -11.39 5.82 8.69
N ILE A 517 -10.68 4.89 8.05
CA ILE A 517 -9.24 5.01 7.75
C ILE A 517 -8.95 5.24 6.27
N GLN A 518 -9.98 5.34 5.43
CA GLN A 518 -9.82 5.57 3.99
C GLN A 518 -9.47 7.04 3.71
N PRO A 519 -8.24 7.35 3.26
CA PRO A 519 -7.76 8.73 3.11
C PRO A 519 -8.51 9.57 2.07
N ASN A 520 -9.18 8.94 1.11
CA ASN A 520 -9.84 9.65 0.02
C ASN A 520 -11.27 10.10 0.35
N ILE A 521 -11.87 9.56 1.41
CA ILE A 521 -13.25 9.88 1.79
C ILE A 521 -13.26 11.20 2.58
N PRO A 522 -14.08 12.20 2.15
CA PRO A 522 -14.22 13.45 2.87
C PRO A 522 -14.97 13.26 4.19
N GLU A 523 -14.71 14.17 5.14
CA GLU A 523 -15.21 14.09 6.51
C GLU A 523 -16.74 13.95 6.59
N TYR A 524 -17.49 14.71 5.78
CA TYR A 524 -18.96 14.65 5.80
C TYR A 524 -19.54 13.29 5.39
N ILE A 525 -18.84 12.50 4.55
CA ILE A 525 -19.23 11.12 4.24
C ILE A 525 -18.76 10.19 5.35
N ARG A 526 -17.51 10.34 5.80
CA ARG A 526 -16.90 9.53 6.86
C ARG A 526 -17.71 9.58 8.16
N GLU A 527 -18.26 10.74 8.49
CA GLU A 527 -19.07 10.96 9.68
C GLU A 527 -20.56 10.77 9.42
N GLY A 528 -21.08 11.21 8.26
CA GLY A 528 -22.50 11.17 7.95
C GLY A 528 -23.02 9.76 7.64
N LEU A 529 -22.25 8.95 6.91
CA LEU A 529 -22.71 7.63 6.46
C LEU A 529 -22.96 6.66 7.61
N PRO A 530 -22.07 6.50 8.63
CA PRO A 530 -22.37 5.68 9.80
C PRO A 530 -23.66 6.10 10.53
N VAL A 531 -23.91 7.41 10.65
CA VAL A 531 -25.11 7.95 11.32
C VAL A 531 -26.39 7.51 10.61
N LEU A 532 -26.40 7.51 9.27
CA LEU A 532 -27.55 7.04 8.48
C LEU A 532 -27.80 5.52 8.62
N TYR A 533 -26.82 4.76 9.10
CA TYR A 533 -26.98 3.35 9.48
C TYR A 533 -27.26 3.15 10.99
N GLY A 534 -27.41 4.23 11.77
CA GLY A 534 -27.59 4.17 13.21
C GLY A 534 -26.33 3.73 13.97
N LYS A 535 -25.16 3.85 13.34
CA LYS A 535 -23.85 3.55 13.93
C LYS A 535 -23.21 4.86 14.42
N THR A 536 -22.35 4.75 15.43
CA THR A 536 -21.54 5.90 15.87
C THR A 536 -20.38 6.07 14.91
N PRO A 537 -20.12 7.27 14.38
CA PRO A 537 -18.90 7.54 13.62
C PRO A 537 -17.70 7.16 14.47
N LYS A 538 -16.91 6.20 13.98
CA LYS A 538 -15.58 5.99 14.52
C LYS A 538 -14.82 7.25 14.13
N GLN A 539 -14.22 7.95 15.11
CA GLN A 539 -13.36 9.09 14.79
C GLN A 539 -12.44 8.62 13.69
N GLY A 540 -12.49 9.34 12.56
CA GLY A 540 -11.54 9.13 11.50
C GLY A 540 -10.17 9.07 12.16
N VAL A 541 -9.34 8.17 11.68
CA VAL A 541 -7.93 8.18 12.02
C VAL A 541 -7.37 9.48 11.42
N ASN A 542 -7.68 10.59 12.05
CA ASN A 542 -7.12 11.88 11.76
C ASN A 542 -5.69 11.71 12.24
N ASN A 543 -4.76 11.72 11.28
CA ASN A 543 -3.40 12.07 11.61
C ASN A 543 -3.49 13.39 12.41
N PRO A 544 -3.16 13.40 13.72
CA PRO A 544 -3.29 14.61 14.53
C PRO A 544 -2.32 15.71 14.06
N TYR A 545 -1.43 15.38 13.11
CA TYR A 545 -0.48 16.28 12.49
C TYR A 545 -0.97 16.64 11.08
N VAL A 546 -1.66 17.78 10.98
CA VAL A 546 -2.13 18.33 9.70
C VAL A 546 -0.90 18.74 8.87
N LEU A 547 -0.73 18.13 7.70
CA LEU A 547 0.30 18.53 6.74
C LEU A 547 -0.35 19.16 5.52
N SER A 548 0.05 20.39 5.21
CA SER A 548 -0.37 21.14 4.01
C SER A 548 0.15 20.53 2.70
N ASN A 549 1.07 19.57 2.77
CA ASN A 549 1.53 18.80 1.62
C ASN A 549 0.61 17.58 1.42
N GLN A 550 -0.11 17.55 0.28
CA GLN A 550 -1.00 16.47 -0.18
C GLN A 550 -0.38 15.06 -0.12
N GLN A 551 0.94 14.94 0.02
CA GLN A 551 1.65 13.67 0.08
C GLN A 551 1.52 12.94 1.43
N ILE A 552 1.08 13.56 2.53
CA ILE A 552 1.19 12.98 3.90
C ILE A 552 -0.14 12.74 4.63
N ALA A 553 -1.24 12.67 3.89
CA ALA A 553 -2.59 12.46 4.43
C ALA A 553 -2.94 11.00 4.84
N SER A 554 -2.02 10.03 4.76
CA SER A 554 -2.31 8.58 4.89
C SER A 554 -1.75 7.88 6.15
N ALA A 555 -1.35 8.61 7.19
CA ALA A 555 -0.82 7.99 8.41
C ALA A 555 -1.92 7.46 9.35
N ILE A 556 -1.71 6.30 9.97
CA ILE A 556 -2.64 5.70 10.96
C ILE A 556 -2.02 5.58 12.36
N PRO A 557 -2.78 5.63 13.46
CA PRO A 557 -2.25 5.31 14.78
C PRO A 557 -1.59 3.96 14.85
N LEU A 558 -0.51 3.90 15.62
CA LEU A 558 0.17 2.65 15.94
C LEU A 558 -0.79 1.62 16.53
N GLU A 559 -1.78 2.05 17.34
CA GLU A 559 -2.79 1.17 17.94
C GLU A 559 -3.61 0.38 16.91
N VAL A 560 -3.91 0.99 15.76
CA VAL A 560 -4.61 0.33 14.66
C VAL A 560 -3.65 -0.64 13.96
N PHE A 561 -2.43 -0.17 13.67
CA PHE A 561 -1.45 -0.95 12.93
C PHE A 561 -1.00 -2.22 13.68
N VAL A 562 -0.84 -2.20 15.00
CA VAL A 562 -0.39 -3.38 15.78
C VAL A 562 -1.40 -4.55 15.77
N LYS A 563 -2.65 -4.31 15.36
CA LYS A 563 -3.67 -5.34 15.17
C LYS A 563 -3.54 -6.07 13.83
N THR A 564 -2.70 -5.58 12.93
CA THR A 564 -2.43 -6.21 11.65
C THR A 564 -1.54 -7.45 11.80
N SER A 565 -1.59 -8.36 10.82
CA SER A 565 -0.91 -9.65 10.84
C SER A 565 -0.17 -9.89 9.51
N SER A 566 0.99 -10.55 9.57
CA SER A 566 1.71 -10.99 8.36
C SER A 566 1.21 -12.33 7.79
N ASN A 567 0.20 -12.93 8.44
CA ASN A 567 -0.45 -14.17 8.07
C ASN A 567 0.54 -15.32 7.78
N LEU A 568 1.61 -15.42 8.59
CA LEU A 568 2.59 -16.50 8.45
C LEU A 568 2.06 -17.79 9.06
N ARG A 569 2.02 -18.86 8.26
CA ARG A 569 1.72 -20.20 8.77
C ARG A 569 2.90 -20.71 9.57
N ARG A 570 2.65 -21.71 10.42
CA ARG A 570 3.68 -22.42 11.20
C ARG A 570 4.85 -22.91 10.34
N GLN A 571 4.57 -23.46 9.15
CA GLN A 571 5.60 -23.92 8.21
C GLN A 571 6.43 -22.76 7.64
N ASP A 572 5.80 -21.61 7.39
CA ASP A 572 6.48 -20.41 6.91
C ASP A 572 7.48 -19.91 7.96
N LYS A 573 7.08 -19.91 9.25
CA LYS A 573 7.95 -19.57 10.40
C LYS A 573 9.12 -20.55 10.55
N LEU A 574 8.86 -21.85 10.39
CA LEU A 574 9.90 -22.87 10.43
C LEU A 574 10.93 -22.67 9.30
N LEU A 575 10.48 -22.36 8.08
CA LEU A 575 11.36 -22.08 6.96
C LEU A 575 12.24 -20.85 7.22
N ILE A 576 11.66 -19.76 7.76
CA ILE A 576 12.41 -18.57 8.17
C ILE A 576 13.51 -18.95 9.17
N VAL A 577 13.17 -19.70 10.22
CA VAL A 577 14.14 -20.11 11.25
C VAL A 577 15.26 -20.99 10.66
N GLN A 578 14.93 -21.94 9.79
CA GLN A 578 15.90 -22.81 9.14
C GLN A 578 16.86 -22.04 8.23
N GLN A 579 16.33 -21.11 7.42
CA GLN A 579 17.15 -20.27 6.56
C GLN A 579 18.05 -19.32 7.38
N ALA A 580 17.55 -18.77 8.50
CA ALA A 580 18.36 -17.99 9.42
C ALA A 580 19.51 -18.81 10.04
N MET A 581 19.24 -20.06 10.45
CA MET A 581 20.27 -20.95 10.99
C MET A 581 21.36 -21.24 9.95
N LEU A 582 20.98 -21.60 8.72
CA LEU A 582 21.92 -21.84 7.62
C LEU A 582 22.78 -20.60 7.34
N LEU A 583 22.15 -19.43 7.23
CA LEU A 583 22.80 -18.16 6.93
C LEU A 583 23.83 -17.78 8.01
N LEU A 584 23.43 -17.86 9.29
CA LEU A 584 24.28 -17.48 10.40
C LEU A 584 25.40 -18.49 10.67
N ASP A 585 25.19 -19.78 10.40
CA ASP A 585 26.20 -20.81 10.64
C ASP A 585 27.24 -20.88 9.52
N GLN A 586 26.79 -20.81 8.26
CA GLN A 586 27.64 -21.11 7.11
C GLN A 586 28.14 -19.88 6.35
N VAL A 587 27.56 -18.69 6.55
CA VAL A 587 27.91 -17.49 5.77
C VAL A 587 28.33 -16.31 6.65
N TYR A 588 27.74 -16.16 7.82
CA TYR A 588 27.98 -14.99 8.67
C TYR A 588 29.41 -14.93 9.22
N VAL A 589 30.20 -14.00 8.67
CA VAL A 589 31.64 -13.96 8.94
C VAL A 589 32.01 -13.56 10.36
N HIS A 590 31.17 -12.79 11.05
CA HIS A 590 31.49 -12.29 12.38
C HIS A 590 31.02 -13.21 13.50
N LEU A 591 30.36 -14.34 13.21
CA LEU A 591 29.85 -15.23 14.27
C LEU A 591 30.91 -15.62 15.32
N PRO A 592 32.15 -16.03 14.96
CA PRO A 592 33.16 -16.35 15.97
C PRO A 592 33.52 -15.13 16.83
N LEU A 593 33.66 -13.95 16.21
CA LEU A 593 33.96 -12.69 16.91
C LEU A 593 32.83 -12.34 17.90
N LYS A 594 31.57 -12.36 17.46
CA LYS A 594 30.42 -12.01 18.31
C LYS A 594 30.19 -13.01 19.45
N ARG A 595 30.47 -14.30 19.22
CA ARG A 595 30.46 -15.33 20.27
C ARG A 595 31.49 -15.02 21.36
N SER A 596 32.71 -14.66 20.96
CA SER A 596 33.79 -14.36 21.90
C SER A 596 33.59 -13.03 22.62
N MET A 597 33.19 -11.96 21.92
CA MET A 597 33.07 -10.62 22.49
C MET A 597 31.80 -10.44 23.33
N TYR A 598 30.69 -11.06 22.95
CA TYR A 598 29.37 -10.75 23.52
C TYR A 598 28.62 -11.96 24.07
N ALA A 599 29.22 -13.16 24.03
CA ALA A 599 28.53 -14.41 24.36
C ALA A 599 27.23 -14.61 23.55
N ALA A 600 27.14 -14.01 22.36
CA ALA A 600 25.97 -14.09 21.51
C ALA A 600 25.93 -15.46 20.81
N ASN A 601 24.92 -16.28 21.13
CA ASN A 601 24.73 -17.59 20.50
C ASN A 601 23.37 -17.68 19.78
N PRO A 602 23.22 -17.04 18.61
CA PRO A 602 21.95 -16.99 17.89
C PRO A 602 21.45 -18.37 17.46
N LEU A 603 22.35 -19.30 17.14
CA LEU A 603 21.98 -20.63 16.65
C LEU A 603 21.25 -21.45 17.71
N GLU A 604 21.65 -21.37 18.97
CA GLU A 604 20.94 -22.07 20.07
C GLU A 604 19.56 -21.46 20.32
N LYS A 605 19.43 -20.12 20.25
CA LYS A 605 18.12 -19.46 20.34
C LYS A 605 17.20 -19.89 19.20
N LEU A 606 17.71 -19.94 17.97
CA LEU A 606 16.94 -20.40 16.80
C LEU A 606 16.53 -21.87 16.92
N LYS A 607 17.41 -22.75 17.45
CA LYS A 607 17.05 -24.16 17.74
C LYS A 607 15.93 -24.28 18.77
N VAL A 608 15.92 -23.43 19.79
CA VAL A 608 14.81 -23.38 20.78
C VAL A 608 13.51 -22.96 20.10
N ILE A 609 13.52 -21.89 19.29
CA ILE A 609 12.35 -21.46 18.51
C ILE A 609 11.87 -22.57 17.59
N GLN A 610 12.77 -23.21 16.84
CA GLN A 610 12.44 -24.33 15.97
C GLN A 610 11.80 -25.48 16.74
N THR A 611 12.37 -25.87 17.89
CA THR A 611 11.86 -26.95 18.73
C THR A 611 10.47 -26.62 19.26
N ASN A 612 10.26 -25.39 19.74
CA ASN A 612 8.96 -24.94 20.25
C ASN A 612 7.90 -24.91 19.13
N LEU A 613 8.27 -24.39 17.96
CA LEU A 613 7.43 -24.39 16.77
C LEU A 613 7.13 -25.81 16.29
N VAL A 614 7.94 -26.84 16.56
CA VAL A 614 7.63 -28.24 16.17
C VAL A 614 6.80 -28.96 17.24
N ARG A 615 7.02 -28.67 18.53
CA ARG A 615 6.41 -29.42 19.64
C ARG A 615 5.01 -28.95 20.03
N PHE A 616 4.70 -27.67 19.89
CA PHE A 616 3.47 -27.09 20.47
C PHE A 616 2.61 -26.44 19.39
N GLU A 617 1.39 -26.96 19.20
CA GLU A 617 0.43 -26.43 18.22
C GLU A 617 -0.17 -25.08 18.64
N ASP A 618 -0.34 -24.81 19.93
CA ASP A 618 -0.88 -23.55 20.48
C ASP A 618 0.19 -22.65 21.14
N HIS A 619 1.42 -22.67 20.63
CA HIS A 619 2.49 -21.85 21.19
C HIS A 619 2.27 -20.35 20.93
N VAL A 620 2.72 -19.49 21.84
CA VAL A 620 2.66 -18.01 21.68
C VAL A 620 3.40 -17.51 20.43
N LEU A 621 4.35 -18.28 19.91
CA LEU A 621 5.08 -18.00 18.65
C LEU A 621 4.20 -18.18 17.40
N ASN A 622 3.02 -18.76 17.53
CA ASN A 622 2.03 -18.75 16.45
C ASN A 622 1.43 -17.35 16.24
N ASN A 623 1.57 -16.43 17.20
CA ASN A 623 1.33 -15.01 16.95
C ASN A 623 2.51 -14.40 16.18
N ASP A 624 2.23 -13.77 15.03
CA ASP A 624 3.23 -13.20 14.14
C ASP A 624 4.07 -12.11 14.81
N ASN A 625 3.46 -11.25 15.62
CA ASN A 625 4.13 -10.12 16.25
C ASN A 625 5.14 -10.62 17.28
N VAL A 626 4.80 -11.69 18.00
CA VAL A 626 5.70 -12.34 18.95
C VAL A 626 6.85 -13.02 18.20
N PHE A 627 6.55 -13.79 17.16
CA PHE A 627 7.58 -14.45 16.35
C PHE A 627 8.58 -13.46 15.75
N HIS A 628 8.10 -12.39 15.12
CA HIS A 628 8.97 -11.39 14.52
C HIS A 628 9.82 -10.65 15.55
N ARG A 629 9.26 -10.35 16.73
CA ARG A 629 10.02 -9.72 17.83
C ARG A 629 11.18 -10.61 18.28
N GLU A 630 10.96 -11.91 18.46
CA GLU A 630 12.02 -12.85 18.82
C GLU A 630 13.10 -12.95 17.73
N MET A 631 12.69 -12.98 16.46
CA MET A 631 13.63 -12.97 15.33
C MET A 631 14.46 -11.67 15.30
N LEU A 632 13.82 -10.51 15.44
CA LEU A 632 14.52 -9.22 15.51
C LEU A 632 15.48 -9.15 16.71
N GLU A 633 15.10 -9.69 17.86
CA GLU A 633 15.96 -9.73 19.04
C GLU A 633 17.19 -10.64 18.82
N ILE A 634 17.02 -11.78 18.16
CA ILE A 634 18.14 -12.66 17.80
C ILE A 634 19.15 -11.92 16.91
N PHE A 635 18.68 -11.29 15.83
CA PHE A 635 19.56 -10.59 14.90
C PHE A 635 20.19 -9.34 15.52
N SER A 636 19.43 -8.52 16.25
CA SER A 636 19.97 -7.34 16.94
C SER A 636 20.97 -7.69 18.04
N SER A 637 20.83 -8.84 18.70
CA SER A 637 21.80 -9.32 19.69
C SER A 637 23.19 -9.61 19.12
N LEU A 638 23.30 -9.77 17.79
CA LEU A 638 24.59 -9.91 17.11
C LEU A 638 25.39 -8.61 17.10
N ARG A 639 24.74 -7.46 17.33
CA ARG A 639 25.36 -6.13 17.26
C ARG A 639 26.09 -5.96 15.93
N ASP A 640 25.41 -6.28 14.84
CA ASP A 640 25.89 -6.08 13.48
C ASP A 640 24.70 -5.65 12.62
N LEU A 641 24.79 -4.48 11.98
CA LEU A 641 23.72 -3.93 11.14
C LEU A 641 23.69 -4.51 9.74
N HIS A 642 24.80 -5.10 9.30
CA HIS A 642 24.88 -5.80 8.02
C HIS A 642 24.18 -7.16 8.07
N THR A 643 23.91 -7.67 9.28
CA THR A 643 23.24 -8.94 9.49
C THR A 643 21.88 -8.71 10.15
N ASN A 644 20.81 -8.71 9.35
CA ASN A 644 19.46 -8.40 9.80
C ASN A 644 18.38 -9.32 9.22
N TYR A 645 17.29 -9.46 9.98
CA TYR A 645 16.03 -10.02 9.54
C TYR A 645 15.08 -8.87 9.20
N ILE A 646 14.50 -8.92 8.01
CA ILE A 646 13.59 -7.90 7.48
C ILE A 646 12.18 -8.48 7.45
N LEU A 647 11.27 -7.84 8.16
CA LEU A 647 9.89 -8.29 8.33
C LEU A 647 9.11 -8.24 7.01
N PRO A 648 8.15 -9.18 6.80
CA PRO A 648 7.23 -9.17 5.67
C PRO A 648 6.18 -8.05 5.77
N GLU A 649 5.33 -7.92 4.76
CA GLU A 649 4.12 -7.10 4.87
C GLU A 649 3.24 -7.56 6.06
N PRO A 650 2.51 -6.65 6.73
CA PRO A 650 2.38 -5.23 6.44
C PRO A 650 3.49 -4.35 7.04
N TYR A 651 4.48 -4.91 7.74
CA TYR A 651 5.59 -4.17 8.36
C TYR A 651 6.59 -3.61 7.36
N LYS A 652 6.81 -4.38 6.28
CA LYS A 652 7.65 -3.98 5.16
C LYS A 652 7.12 -2.66 4.61
N TYR A 653 8.03 -1.69 4.44
CA TYR A 653 7.69 -0.35 3.93
C TYR A 653 6.80 0.51 4.86
N ARG A 654 6.88 0.30 6.17
CA ARG A 654 6.19 1.14 7.15
C ARG A 654 7.17 1.77 8.13
N TYR A 655 6.82 2.98 8.54
CA TYR A 655 7.57 3.76 9.52
C TYR A 655 6.61 4.21 10.59
N VAL A 656 6.98 4.02 11.85
CA VAL A 656 6.27 4.66 12.95
C VAL A 656 7.06 5.88 13.41
N TYR A 657 6.40 7.01 13.57
CA TYR A 657 7.06 8.28 13.87
C TYR A 657 6.29 9.17 14.86
N LEU A 658 7.02 10.10 15.46
CA LEU A 658 6.54 11.26 16.22
C LEU A 658 6.87 12.54 15.42
N PRO A 659 6.15 13.64 15.62
CA PRO A 659 6.23 14.83 14.78
C PRO A 659 7.42 15.74 15.12
N PHE A 660 8.51 15.20 15.67
CA PHE A 660 9.69 15.95 16.05
C PHE A 660 10.94 15.07 16.07
N LEU A 661 12.11 15.71 16.01
CA LEU A 661 13.41 15.06 16.17
C LEU A 661 14.06 15.46 17.49
N VAL A 662 14.81 14.52 18.06
CA VAL A 662 15.56 14.71 19.31
C VAL A 662 17.03 14.48 19.04
N GLU A 663 17.88 15.40 19.50
CA GLU A 663 19.33 15.25 19.46
C GLU A 663 19.97 15.50 20.82
N GLU A 664 21.16 14.93 20.99
CA GLU A 664 21.98 15.02 22.18
C GLU A 664 22.94 16.21 22.10
N TYR A 665 23.08 16.94 23.20
CA TYR A 665 24.04 18.05 23.33
C TYR A 665 24.68 18.12 24.72
N PHE A 666 25.76 18.89 24.81
CA PHE A 666 26.49 19.21 26.05
C PHE A 666 26.54 20.72 26.25
N ASP A 667 26.57 21.19 27.49
CA ASP A 667 26.71 22.63 27.77
C ASP A 667 28.18 23.06 27.55
N PHE A 668 29.14 22.20 27.86
CA PHE A 668 30.57 22.42 27.69
C PHE A 668 31.30 21.20 27.09
N GLN A 669 32.51 21.40 26.55
CA GLN A 669 33.30 20.33 25.92
C GLN A 669 33.78 19.28 26.94
N GLU A 670 33.95 19.68 28.20
CA GLU A 670 34.42 18.86 29.30
C GLU A 670 33.30 18.09 30.02
N ASP A 671 32.03 18.32 29.68
CA ASP A 671 30.89 17.71 30.37
C ASP A 671 30.77 16.21 30.10
N ASP A 672 30.48 15.45 31.14
CA ASP A 672 30.20 14.00 31.04
C ASP A 672 28.70 13.67 30.93
N SER A 673 27.82 14.65 31.20
CA SER A 673 26.37 14.46 31.20
C SER A 673 25.72 15.12 30.00
N ALA A 674 25.11 14.28 29.15
CA ALA A 674 24.34 14.70 28.00
C ALA A 674 22.97 15.29 28.38
N ARG A 675 22.49 16.22 27.56
CA ARG A 675 21.12 16.75 27.56
C ARG A 675 20.47 16.54 26.20
N PHE A 676 19.14 16.64 26.15
CA PHE A 676 18.35 16.33 24.95
C PHE A 676 17.50 17.52 24.56
N MET A 677 17.49 17.81 23.26
CA MET A 677 16.79 18.97 22.69
C MET A 677 16.01 18.59 21.45
N ILE A 678 14.91 19.30 21.22
CA ILE A 678 14.15 19.24 19.99
C ILE A 678 14.88 20.05 18.90
N THR A 679 15.29 19.40 17.81
CA THR A 679 16.00 20.05 16.69
C THR A 679 15.13 20.29 15.47
N LYS A 680 14.02 19.56 15.33
CA LYS A 680 13.02 19.74 14.29
C LYS A 680 11.64 19.45 14.83
N VAL A 681 10.65 20.22 14.37
CA VAL A 681 9.22 20.01 14.67
C VAL A 681 8.44 20.06 13.36
N LEU A 682 7.50 19.15 13.21
CA LEU A 682 6.63 19.07 12.04
C LEU A 682 5.57 20.18 12.11
N GLY A 683 5.19 20.74 10.96
CA GLY A 683 4.13 21.75 10.88
C GLY A 683 2.82 21.28 11.52
N GLY A 684 2.06 22.21 12.12
CA GLY A 684 0.80 21.95 12.83
C GLY A 684 0.96 21.64 14.32
N VAL A 685 2.13 21.19 14.79
CA VAL A 685 2.37 20.95 16.24
C VAL A 685 2.25 22.24 17.05
N GLU A 686 2.73 23.36 16.50
CA GLU A 686 2.72 24.66 17.18
C GLU A 686 1.29 25.22 17.40
N GLU A 687 0.29 24.77 16.62
CA GLU A 687 -1.11 25.14 16.83
C GLU A 687 -1.66 24.53 18.12
N GLN A 688 -1.25 23.31 18.44
CA GLN A 688 -1.64 22.60 19.66
C GLN A 688 -0.74 22.95 20.85
N TYR A 689 0.55 23.16 20.59
CA TYR A 689 1.57 23.44 21.61
C TYR A 689 2.48 24.61 21.18
N PRO A 690 2.06 25.89 21.36
CA PRO A 690 2.77 27.06 20.85
C PRO A 690 4.21 27.25 21.35
N ASP A 691 4.54 26.63 22.48
CA ASP A 691 5.86 26.70 23.09
C ASP A 691 6.78 25.53 22.71
N PHE A 692 6.26 24.52 22.01
CA PHE A 692 7.00 23.34 21.60
C PHE A 692 7.62 23.58 20.21
N LYS A 693 8.86 24.06 20.19
CA LYS A 693 9.58 24.49 18.98
C LYS A 693 11.04 24.07 18.99
N GLU A 694 11.74 24.24 17.87
CA GLU A 694 13.19 23.98 17.79
C GLU A 694 13.94 24.73 18.90
N GLY A 695 14.87 24.04 19.58
CA GLY A 695 15.67 24.60 20.67
C GLY A 695 15.17 24.31 22.08
N VAL A 696 13.99 23.69 22.27
CA VAL A 696 13.50 23.34 23.61
C VAL A 696 14.19 22.10 24.17
N GLU A 697 14.49 22.12 25.46
CA GLU A 697 15.10 21.02 26.20
C GLU A 697 14.02 20.05 26.69
N ILE A 698 14.25 18.75 26.52
CA ILE A 698 13.38 17.68 27.02
C ILE A 698 13.90 17.22 28.38
N ILE A 699 13.04 17.27 29.39
CA ILE A 699 13.34 16.93 30.77
C ILE A 699 12.97 15.48 31.08
N SER A 700 11.76 15.07 30.68
CA SER A 700 11.30 13.70 30.88
C SER A 700 10.41 13.22 29.73
N TRP A 701 10.40 11.90 29.56
CA TRP A 701 9.63 11.16 28.57
C TRP A 701 8.83 10.09 29.30
N ASN A 702 7.50 10.19 29.28
CA ASN A 702 6.60 9.35 30.08
C ASN A 702 6.98 9.33 31.58
N ASN A 703 7.29 10.52 32.13
CA ASN A 703 7.78 10.72 33.52
C ASN A 703 9.10 10.01 33.85
N SER A 704 9.83 9.51 32.85
CA SER A 704 11.16 8.93 33.02
C SER A 704 12.22 9.88 32.47
N PRO A 705 13.44 9.92 33.05
CA PRO A 705 14.54 10.68 32.47
C PRO A 705 14.80 10.25 31.02
N VAL A 706 14.96 11.21 30.11
CA VAL A 706 15.15 10.95 28.66
C VAL A 706 16.35 10.03 28.41
N GLU A 707 17.42 10.23 29.19
CA GLU A 707 18.61 9.38 29.19
C GLU A 707 18.28 7.88 29.30
N TRP A 708 17.36 7.52 30.20
CA TRP A 708 16.99 6.12 30.42
C TRP A 708 16.20 5.55 29.24
N ILE A 709 15.37 6.37 28.58
CA ILE A 709 14.64 5.98 27.38
C ILE A 709 15.60 5.76 26.21
N VAL A 710 16.57 6.65 26.02
CA VAL A 710 17.63 6.51 25.02
C VAL A 710 18.44 5.25 25.26
N GLN A 711 18.90 4.99 26.49
CA GLN A 711 19.64 3.77 26.83
C GLN A 711 18.81 2.50 26.58
N THR A 712 17.52 2.51 26.93
CA THR A 712 16.64 1.36 26.73
C THR A 712 16.40 1.10 25.24
N ASN A 713 16.22 2.15 24.44
CA ASN A 713 16.10 2.01 22.99
C ASN A 713 17.42 1.51 22.37
N ALA A 714 18.55 2.11 22.75
CA ALA A 714 19.89 1.75 22.27
C ALA A 714 20.24 0.27 22.50
N ARG A 715 19.80 -0.34 23.60
CA ARG A 715 20.02 -1.79 23.88
C ARG A 715 19.36 -2.71 22.86
N ARG A 716 18.34 -2.23 22.14
CA ARG A 716 17.61 -2.99 21.12
C ARG A 716 18.15 -2.74 19.70
N GLN A 717 19.15 -1.87 19.55
CA GLN A 717 19.72 -1.50 18.25
C GLN A 717 20.96 -2.35 17.93
N SER A 718 21.15 -2.68 16.64
CA SER A 718 22.23 -3.54 16.16
C SER A 718 23.61 -2.85 16.05
N GLY A 719 23.81 -1.69 16.67
CA GLY A 719 25.10 -0.99 16.62
C GLY A 719 26.27 -1.84 17.12
N SER A 720 27.37 -1.89 16.36
CA SER A 720 28.50 -2.77 16.64
C SER A 720 29.21 -2.41 17.95
N ASN A 721 29.46 -1.12 18.19
CA ASN A 721 30.00 -0.63 19.47
C ASN A 721 28.97 0.15 20.31
N ALA A 722 29.33 0.50 21.55
CA ALA A 722 28.43 1.16 22.50
C ALA A 722 27.98 2.56 22.03
N VAL A 723 28.89 3.34 21.45
CA VAL A 723 28.59 4.68 20.94
C VAL A 723 27.67 4.62 19.71
N ALA A 724 27.88 3.67 18.80
CA ALA A 724 27.00 3.42 17.65
C ALA A 724 25.60 2.98 18.07
N ARG A 725 25.48 2.13 19.11
CA ARG A 725 24.16 1.76 19.66
C ARG A 725 23.46 2.96 20.26
N ARG A 726 24.17 3.82 21.01
CA ARG A 726 23.60 5.04 21.59
C ARG A 726 23.12 5.99 20.50
N ALA A 727 23.97 6.30 19.53
CA ALA A 727 23.63 7.16 18.40
C ALA A 727 22.38 6.66 17.65
N ARG A 728 22.29 5.34 17.41
CA ARG A 728 21.08 4.73 16.82
C ARG A 728 19.87 4.76 17.73
N GLY A 729 20.06 4.58 19.03
CA GLY A 729 19.00 4.70 20.02
C GLY A 729 18.40 6.10 20.06
N ILE A 730 19.19 7.13 19.75
CA ILE A 730 18.72 8.51 19.57
C ILE A 730 18.07 8.66 18.19
N ASP A 731 18.73 8.20 17.13
CA ASP A 731 18.25 8.33 15.74
C ASP A 731 16.89 7.65 15.51
N THR A 732 16.61 6.55 16.21
CA THR A 732 15.34 5.83 16.17
C THR A 732 14.39 6.13 17.34
N LEU A 733 14.70 7.16 18.13
CA LEU A 733 13.88 7.52 19.28
C LEU A 733 12.49 7.99 18.85
N THR A 734 12.42 8.76 17.77
CA THR A 734 11.17 9.35 17.24
C THR A 734 10.78 8.85 15.86
N ILE A 735 11.63 8.08 15.16
CA ILE A 735 11.32 7.47 13.85
C ILE A 735 11.82 6.02 13.84
N ARG A 736 10.96 5.03 13.54
CA ARG A 736 11.36 3.62 13.49
C ARG A 736 10.87 2.94 12.21
N PRO A 737 11.79 2.43 11.37
CA PRO A 737 11.45 1.54 10.27
C PRO A 737 10.96 0.19 10.81
N LEU A 738 9.68 -0.13 10.63
CA LEU A 738 9.07 -1.35 11.20
C LEU A 738 9.57 -2.63 10.54
N ALA A 739 10.19 -2.53 9.36
CA ALA A 739 10.80 -3.67 8.68
C ALA A 739 12.00 -4.25 9.45
N THR A 740 12.70 -3.45 10.26
CA THR A 740 13.93 -3.87 10.97
C THR A 740 13.91 -3.54 12.46
N ASN A 741 12.89 -2.84 12.95
CA ASN A 741 12.72 -2.48 14.34
C ASN A 741 11.37 -2.96 14.85
N SER A 742 11.31 -3.34 16.13
CA SER A 742 10.04 -3.55 16.79
C SER A 742 9.30 -2.23 16.95
N ALA A 743 7.97 -2.27 16.84
CA ALA A 743 7.11 -1.15 17.17
C ALA A 743 7.36 -0.66 18.62
N PRO A 744 7.18 0.64 18.90
CA PRO A 744 7.12 1.16 20.26
C PRO A 744 6.09 0.40 21.11
N ASN A 745 6.45 0.17 22.38
CA ASN A 745 5.52 -0.45 23.34
C ASN A 745 4.46 0.54 23.84
N GLU A 746 4.76 1.84 23.77
CA GLU A 746 3.91 2.94 24.20
C GLU A 746 3.12 3.49 23.01
N LEU A 747 1.81 3.69 23.16
CA LEU A 747 0.95 4.25 22.12
C LEU A 747 0.95 5.79 22.14
N LEU A 748 1.12 6.36 23.35
CA LEU A 748 1.18 7.80 23.62
C LEU A 748 2.50 8.13 24.33
N VAL A 749 3.06 9.30 23.99
CA VAL A 749 4.27 9.87 24.58
C VAL A 749 3.92 11.20 25.24
N SER A 750 4.16 11.30 26.54
CA SER A 750 4.07 12.53 27.32
C SER A 750 5.48 13.09 27.55
N LEU A 751 5.76 14.28 27.03
CA LEU A 751 7.02 14.98 27.23
C LEU A 751 6.86 16.11 28.24
N GLN A 752 7.81 16.22 29.17
CA GLN A 752 8.04 17.45 29.91
C GLN A 752 9.22 18.19 29.29
N TYR A 753 9.04 19.47 28.99
CA TYR A 753 10.03 20.28 28.29
C TYR A 753 10.11 21.70 28.84
N ARG A 754 11.22 22.40 28.58
CA ARG A 754 11.42 23.81 28.96
C ARG A 754 12.27 24.53 27.93
N ALA A 755 12.18 25.86 27.88
CA ALA A 755 13.19 26.66 27.19
C ALA A 755 14.53 26.59 27.96
N ARG A 756 15.67 26.56 27.27
CA ARG A 756 17.03 26.35 27.85
C ARG A 756 17.36 27.23 29.07
N ASN A 757 16.80 28.45 29.14
CA ASN A 757 17.05 29.43 30.21
C ASN A 757 15.84 29.68 31.12
N SER A 758 14.82 28.81 31.07
CA SER A 758 13.59 28.95 31.85
C SER A 758 13.47 27.84 32.87
N GLU A 759 13.05 28.17 34.09
CA GLU A 759 12.67 27.16 35.10
C GLU A 759 11.25 26.62 34.89
N VAL A 760 10.47 27.23 33.99
CA VAL A 760 9.09 26.83 33.71
C VAL A 760 9.07 25.57 32.86
N VAL A 761 8.63 24.47 33.47
CA VAL A 761 8.41 23.18 32.80
C VAL A 761 6.98 23.12 32.25
N LYS A 762 6.85 22.73 30.99
CA LYS A 762 5.59 22.51 30.27
C LYS A 762 5.46 21.04 29.88
N GLN A 763 4.25 20.61 29.53
CA GLN A 763 3.95 19.24 29.11
C GLN A 763 3.26 19.21 27.75
N ALA A 764 3.61 18.23 26.91
CA ALA A 764 2.97 17.96 25.64
C ALA A 764 2.78 16.46 25.43
N ASN A 765 1.66 16.06 24.84
CA ASN A 765 1.32 14.66 24.57
C ASN A 765 1.25 14.41 23.06
N PHE A 766 1.86 13.32 22.62
CA PHE A 766 1.98 12.94 21.21
C PHE A 766 1.62 11.48 21.01
N GLN A 767 0.92 11.17 19.92
CA GLN A 767 0.60 9.81 19.53
C GLN A 767 1.59 9.31 18.48
N TRP A 768 1.98 8.03 18.59
CA TRP A 768 2.73 7.35 17.54
C TRP A 768 1.84 7.09 16.32
N VAL A 769 2.32 7.50 15.16
CA VAL A 769 1.63 7.32 13.88
C VAL A 769 2.48 6.50 12.92
N VAL A 770 1.84 5.64 12.15
CA VAL A 770 2.43 4.74 11.15
C VAL A 770 2.14 5.31 9.77
N SER A 771 3.20 5.60 9.03
CA SER A 771 3.11 6.04 7.65
C SER A 771 3.08 4.86 6.67
N TYR A 772 2.36 5.06 5.56
CA TYR A 772 2.26 4.17 4.41
C TYR A 772 3.29 4.44 3.29
N PHE A 773 4.30 5.29 3.51
CA PHE A 773 5.29 5.59 2.47
C PHE A 773 6.16 4.38 2.12
N PRO A 774 6.17 3.94 0.85
CA PRO A 774 7.25 3.09 0.39
C PRO A 774 8.56 3.88 0.51
N PRO A 775 9.67 3.25 0.97
CA PRO A 775 10.98 3.87 0.82
C PRO A 775 11.20 4.20 -0.66
N ARG A 776 11.81 5.36 -0.96
CA ARG A 776 12.40 5.66 -2.28
C ARG A 776 13.26 4.50 -2.82
N TYR A 777 13.82 3.71 -1.90
CA TYR A 777 14.68 2.59 -2.19
C TYR A 777 13.91 1.27 -2.00
N GLN A 778 13.31 0.80 -3.10
CA GLN A 778 13.04 -0.62 -3.25
C GLN A 778 14.36 -1.30 -3.66
N GLU A 779 14.68 -2.46 -3.10
CA GLU A 779 15.63 -3.35 -3.77
C GLU A 779 14.97 -3.69 -5.11
N GLU A 780 15.32 -2.97 -6.17
CA GLU A 780 14.86 -3.29 -7.52
C GLU A 780 15.27 -4.74 -7.82
N GLU A 781 14.29 -5.62 -7.96
CA GLU A 781 14.40 -6.86 -8.72
C GLU A 781 14.65 -6.48 -10.20
N GLY A 782 15.82 -5.92 -10.52
CA GLY A 782 16.01 -5.36 -11.87
C GLY A 782 17.38 -4.80 -12.25
N VAL A 783 18.23 -4.39 -11.31
CA VAL A 783 19.52 -3.79 -11.71
C VAL A 783 20.49 -4.87 -12.21
N LYS A 784 20.83 -4.81 -13.50
CA LYS A 784 21.80 -5.71 -14.16
C LYS A 784 23.23 -5.26 -13.84
N GLY A 785 24.02 -6.02 -13.07
CA GLY A 785 25.48 -5.82 -13.03
C GLY A 785 26.24 -6.35 -11.81
N THR A 786 27.58 -6.29 -11.90
CA THR A 786 28.56 -6.70 -10.88
C THR A 786 28.65 -5.75 -9.67
N THR A 787 28.10 -4.53 -9.79
CA THR A 787 28.15 -3.45 -8.79
C THR A 787 27.39 -3.79 -7.49
N ILE A 788 26.32 -4.61 -7.58
CA ILE A 788 25.50 -5.00 -6.43
C ILE A 788 26.28 -5.85 -5.43
N LEU A 789 27.18 -6.71 -5.91
CA LEU A 789 27.92 -7.68 -5.08
C LEU A 789 29.04 -7.03 -4.24
N ALA A 790 29.36 -5.76 -4.51
CA ALA A 790 30.32 -4.93 -3.78
C ALA A 790 29.64 -3.79 -2.98
N ASN A 791 28.32 -3.82 -2.82
CA ASN A 791 27.59 -2.81 -2.06
C ASN A 791 27.59 -3.13 -0.56
N GLY A 792 27.87 -2.12 0.27
CA GLY A 792 27.83 -2.18 1.73
C GLY A 792 26.93 -1.07 2.24
N MET A 793 25.63 -1.35 2.40
CA MET A 793 24.64 -0.35 2.79
C MET A 793 24.05 -0.66 4.17
N ASP A 794 23.98 0.35 5.03
CA ASP A 794 23.08 0.36 6.18
C ASP A 794 21.64 0.76 5.75
N TYR A 795 20.74 -0.23 5.75
CA TYR A 795 19.34 -0.03 5.41
C TYR A 795 18.65 0.93 6.39
N GLN A 796 18.96 0.84 7.68
CA GLN A 796 18.24 1.57 8.72
C GLN A 796 18.55 3.07 8.65
N THR A 797 19.83 3.46 8.63
CA THR A 797 20.22 4.88 8.54
C THR A 797 19.66 5.53 7.28
N ASN A 798 19.76 4.85 6.13
CA ASN A 798 19.22 5.38 4.88
C ASN A 798 17.70 5.54 4.91
N ALA A 799 16.99 4.57 5.51
CA ALA A 799 15.55 4.63 5.66
C ALA A 799 15.10 5.76 6.60
N VAL A 800 15.80 5.96 7.74
CA VAL A 800 15.52 7.07 8.66
C VAL A 800 15.84 8.43 8.02
N ASN A 801 17.00 8.57 7.37
CA ASN A 801 17.39 9.80 6.69
C ASN A 801 16.40 10.21 5.60
N HIS A 802 15.87 9.24 4.85
CA HIS A 802 14.85 9.51 3.84
C HIS A 802 13.56 10.06 4.45
N ILE A 803 13.10 9.51 5.58
CA ILE A 803 11.92 10.03 6.28
C ILE A 803 12.19 11.40 6.88
N LYS A 804 13.40 11.63 7.42
CA LYS A 804 13.80 12.95 7.90
C LYS A 804 13.77 14.00 6.79
N GLU A 805 14.27 13.67 5.60
CA GLU A 805 14.21 14.52 4.41
C GLU A 805 12.75 14.80 4.01
N LEU A 806 11.90 13.78 3.96
CA LEU A 806 10.49 13.91 3.58
C LEU A 806 9.70 14.80 4.55
N PHE A 807 9.90 14.63 5.86
CA PHE A 807 9.12 15.31 6.89
C PHE A 807 9.68 16.67 7.29
N PHE A 808 11.01 16.80 7.32
CA PHE A 808 11.69 17.98 7.88
C PHE A 808 12.58 18.70 6.86
N GLY A 809 12.75 18.16 5.64
CA GLY A 809 13.59 18.76 4.59
C GLY A 809 12.96 19.96 3.90
N ALA A 810 11.62 20.03 3.80
CA ALA A 810 10.91 21.13 3.16
C ALA A 810 11.01 22.47 3.95
N ALA A 811 11.42 22.43 5.22
CA ALA A 811 11.69 23.63 6.01
C ALA A 811 12.96 24.36 5.55
N GLU A 812 13.93 23.67 4.93
CA GLU A 812 15.11 24.33 4.33
C GLU A 812 14.74 25.09 3.04
N THR A 813 13.65 24.73 2.35
CA THR A 813 13.23 25.41 1.10
C THR A 813 12.38 26.66 1.30
N ALA A 814 11.86 26.93 2.51
CA ALA A 814 10.93 28.04 2.77
C ALA A 814 11.60 29.31 3.33
N GLN A 815 12.90 29.29 3.66
CA GLN A 815 13.69 30.51 3.87
C GLN A 815 14.65 30.69 2.71
N VAL A 816 14.27 31.58 1.78
CA VAL A 816 15.17 32.15 0.77
C VAL A 816 16.19 33.06 1.49
N ALA A 817 17.11 32.45 2.22
CA ALA A 817 18.47 32.97 2.33
C ALA A 817 19.24 32.39 1.14
N GLU A 818 20.03 33.20 0.44
CA GLU A 818 20.83 32.77 -0.71
C GLU A 818 21.51 31.43 -0.42
N ASP A 819 21.08 30.36 -1.10
CA ASP A 819 21.59 29.01 -0.84
C ASP A 819 23.05 28.94 -1.29
N THR A 820 23.98 29.17 -0.35
CA THR A 820 25.43 29.12 -0.57
C THR A 820 25.95 27.70 -0.89
N TRP A 821 25.09 26.70 -0.97
CA TRP A 821 25.46 25.32 -1.28
C TRP A 821 25.45 25.02 -2.78
N HIS A 822 26.57 24.52 -3.28
CA HIS A 822 26.66 23.86 -4.57
C HIS A 822 26.19 22.41 -4.46
N ARG A 823 25.42 21.96 -5.46
CA ARG A 823 24.94 20.57 -5.60
C ARG A 823 25.35 20.01 -6.95
N PRO A 824 25.79 18.75 -7.01
CA PRO A 824 26.20 18.14 -8.26
C PRO A 824 25.01 17.67 -9.09
N LYS A 825 25.26 17.27 -10.35
CA LYS A 825 24.20 16.94 -11.32
C LYS A 825 23.71 15.50 -11.22
N ASN A 826 24.61 14.52 -11.08
CA ASN A 826 24.24 13.11 -11.20
C ASN A 826 23.55 12.60 -9.93
N PHE A 827 24.07 12.98 -8.76
CA PHE A 827 23.57 12.56 -7.45
C PHE A 827 23.42 13.73 -6.46
N PRO A 828 22.51 14.71 -6.72
CA PRO A 828 22.34 15.93 -5.92
C PRO A 828 21.92 15.69 -4.45
N GLY A 829 21.44 14.49 -4.13
CA GLY A 829 21.07 14.06 -2.77
C GLY A 829 22.21 13.38 -1.98
N LEU A 830 23.29 12.95 -2.64
CA LEU A 830 24.38 12.20 -1.97
C LEU A 830 25.47 13.11 -1.39
N MET A 831 25.66 14.31 -1.95
CA MET A 831 26.64 15.27 -1.45
C MET A 831 26.27 16.72 -1.80
N ARG A 832 26.79 17.67 -1.02
CA ARG A 832 26.74 19.10 -1.29
C ARG A 832 28.00 19.79 -0.79
N GLY A 833 28.34 20.94 -1.33
CA GLY A 833 29.56 21.64 -0.97
C GLY A 833 29.43 23.16 -0.92
N LYS A 834 30.21 23.83 -0.06
CA LYS A 834 30.27 25.30 0.01
C LYS A 834 31.63 25.75 0.53
N ILE A 835 31.91 27.05 0.43
CA ILE A 835 33.09 27.65 1.07
C ILE A 835 32.70 28.19 2.44
N ILE A 836 33.57 27.99 3.42
CA ILE A 836 33.42 28.55 4.77
C ILE A 836 34.65 29.41 5.12
N SER A 837 34.42 30.50 5.84
CA SER A 837 35.46 31.41 6.33
C SER A 837 35.35 31.60 7.84
N ASN A 838 36.50 31.76 8.51
CA ASN A 838 36.52 32.12 9.92
C ASN A 838 36.74 33.63 10.09
N ASN A 839 35.65 34.37 10.35
CA ASN A 839 35.67 35.84 10.50
C ASN A 839 36.23 36.31 11.87
N SER A 840 36.55 35.40 12.79
CA SER A 840 37.00 35.73 14.15
C SER A 840 38.52 35.99 14.28
N ARG A 841 39.30 35.86 13.19
CA ARG A 841 40.76 36.12 13.16
C ARG A 841 41.14 37.19 12.13
N ARG A 842 42.21 37.94 12.42
CA ARG A 842 42.74 39.03 11.57
C ARG A 842 43.27 38.57 10.19
N ASP A 843 43.49 37.27 9.99
CA ASP A 843 43.82 36.65 8.69
C ASP A 843 42.66 35.74 8.25
N SER A 844 41.83 36.19 7.30
CA SER A 844 40.68 35.43 6.81
C SER A 844 41.14 34.23 5.97
N LYS A 845 41.14 33.04 6.56
CA LYS A 845 41.36 31.77 5.85
C LYS A 845 40.03 31.15 5.44
N SER A 846 39.95 30.66 4.21
CA SER A 846 38.78 29.96 3.66
C SER A 846 39.07 28.47 3.50
N ALA A 847 38.05 27.63 3.62
CA ALA A 847 38.14 26.21 3.33
C ALA A 847 36.94 25.75 2.50
N GLY A 848 37.17 24.79 1.59
CA GLY A 848 36.08 24.05 0.96
C GLY A 848 35.48 23.09 1.97
N TYR A 849 34.16 23.09 2.11
CA TYR A 849 33.41 22.17 2.97
C TYR A 849 32.51 21.30 2.10
N ILE A 850 32.83 20.00 2.00
CA ILE A 850 32.01 19.02 1.30
C ILE A 850 31.39 18.08 2.32
N ARG A 851 30.06 17.99 2.30
CA ARG A 851 29.31 17.01 3.08
C ARG A 851 28.89 15.87 2.16
N ILE A 852 29.28 14.64 2.50
CA ILE A 852 28.91 13.42 1.78
C ILE A 852 27.93 12.64 2.66
N PHE A 853 26.64 12.70 2.30
CA PHE A 853 25.56 12.05 3.04
C PHE A 853 25.54 10.54 2.86
N SER A 854 25.94 10.02 1.69
CA SER A 854 25.98 8.59 1.43
C SER A 854 26.93 8.25 0.27
N PHE A 855 27.52 7.06 0.29
CA PHE A 855 28.26 6.48 -0.84
C PHE A 855 27.37 5.63 -1.75
N ASN A 856 26.05 5.64 -1.55
CA ASN A 856 25.10 4.80 -2.29
C ASN A 856 24.80 5.36 -3.69
N ALA A 857 25.82 5.37 -4.55
CA ALA A 857 25.71 5.72 -5.95
C ALA A 857 25.59 4.46 -6.83
N ASP A 858 24.88 4.58 -7.95
CA ASP A 858 24.70 3.47 -8.90
C ASP A 858 26.02 3.09 -9.59
N ASN A 859 26.94 4.05 -9.73
CA ASN A 859 28.28 3.82 -10.25
C ASN A 859 29.30 4.78 -9.60
N ALA A 860 30.54 4.33 -9.51
CA ALA A 860 31.59 5.07 -8.83
C ALA A 860 32.13 6.24 -9.68
N GLU A 861 32.14 6.10 -11.00
CA GLU A 861 32.65 7.11 -11.94
C GLU A 861 31.87 8.43 -11.84
N ASP A 862 30.54 8.38 -11.90
CA ASP A 862 29.69 9.57 -11.82
C ASP A 862 29.74 10.20 -10.42
N PHE A 863 29.86 9.38 -9.37
CA PHE A 863 30.07 9.88 -8.00
C PHE A 863 31.36 10.71 -7.88
N LEU A 864 32.45 10.26 -8.53
CA LEU A 864 33.72 11.00 -8.55
C LEU A 864 33.65 12.25 -9.44
N ASN A 865 32.90 12.20 -10.55
CA ASN A 865 32.66 13.36 -11.39
C ASN A 865 31.90 14.44 -10.60
N ASP A 866 30.89 14.06 -9.82
CA ASP A 866 30.14 14.94 -8.94
C ASP A 866 31.02 15.56 -7.85
N PHE A 867 31.88 14.76 -7.22
CA PHE A 867 32.83 15.25 -6.24
C PHE A 867 33.83 16.25 -6.86
N SER A 868 34.36 15.92 -8.04
CA SER A 868 35.29 16.79 -8.77
C SER A 868 34.62 18.11 -9.16
N TYR A 869 33.37 18.07 -9.62
CA TYR A 869 32.58 19.26 -9.93
C TYR A 869 32.46 20.20 -8.73
N LEU A 870 32.13 19.66 -7.53
CA LEU A 870 32.05 20.47 -6.32
C LEU A 870 33.41 21.08 -5.95
N PHE A 871 34.48 20.30 -6.09
CA PHE A 871 35.84 20.78 -5.85
C PHE A 871 36.24 21.89 -6.82
N ASP A 872 35.91 21.77 -8.11
CA ASP A 872 36.19 22.77 -9.14
C ASP A 872 35.49 24.12 -8.85
N GLN A 873 34.37 24.12 -8.13
CA GLN A 873 33.74 25.37 -7.67
C GLN A 873 34.61 26.11 -6.65
N PHE A 874 35.39 25.39 -5.83
CA PHE A 874 36.21 25.98 -4.78
C PHE A 874 37.61 26.36 -5.22
N ASP A 875 38.19 25.61 -6.16
CA ASP A 875 39.54 25.87 -6.68
C ASP A 875 39.63 27.27 -7.32
N GLN A 876 38.52 27.74 -7.90
CA GLN A 876 38.39 29.11 -8.42
C GLN A 876 38.58 30.20 -7.34
N GLU A 877 38.29 29.88 -6.07
CA GLU A 877 38.33 30.82 -4.95
C GLU A 877 39.58 30.69 -4.06
N LYS A 878 40.56 29.84 -4.42
CA LYS A 878 41.85 29.66 -3.71
C LYS A 878 41.70 29.32 -2.23
N ILE A 879 41.00 28.22 -1.93
CA ILE A 879 40.84 27.70 -0.56
C ILE A 879 42.18 27.29 0.10
N ASN A 880 42.25 27.38 1.44
CA ASN A 880 43.43 27.03 2.23
C ASN A 880 43.37 25.61 2.83
N GLY A 881 42.23 24.94 2.75
CA GLY A 881 42.00 23.62 3.31
C GLY A 881 40.71 23.00 2.79
N LEU A 882 40.58 21.68 2.92
CA LEU A 882 39.37 20.94 2.56
C LEU A 882 38.83 20.21 3.79
N ILE A 883 37.55 20.40 4.10
CA ILE A 883 36.83 19.69 5.16
C ILE A 883 35.87 18.73 4.50
N LEU A 884 36.04 17.44 4.79
CA LEU A 884 35.13 16.38 4.37
C LEU A 884 34.30 15.96 5.57
N ASP A 885 32.98 16.06 5.49
CA ASP A 885 32.08 15.63 6.56
C ASP A 885 31.21 14.47 6.10
N ILE A 886 31.41 13.32 6.73
CA ILE A 886 30.72 12.07 6.44
C ILE A 886 29.84 11.62 7.62
N ARG A 887 29.52 12.53 8.56
CA ARG A 887 28.61 12.21 9.69
C ARG A 887 27.24 11.79 9.19
N GLY A 888 26.67 10.73 9.78
CA GLY A 888 25.37 10.18 9.37
C GLY A 888 25.39 9.38 8.06
N ASN A 889 26.58 9.07 7.53
CA ASN A 889 26.73 8.34 6.28
C ASN A 889 26.64 6.82 6.49
N GLY A 890 25.51 6.22 6.10
CA GLY A 890 25.25 4.78 6.22
C GLY A 890 26.02 3.88 5.23
N GLY A 891 26.94 4.44 4.44
CA GLY A 891 27.75 3.70 3.47
C GLY A 891 27.15 3.69 2.07
N GLY A 892 27.37 2.60 1.34
CA GLY A 892 27.01 2.40 -0.06
C GLY A 892 28.08 1.65 -0.84
N LEU A 893 28.42 2.15 -2.03
CA LEU A 893 29.34 1.49 -2.94
C LEU A 893 30.78 1.58 -2.44
N ILE A 894 31.37 0.44 -2.03
CA ILE A 894 32.75 0.37 -1.53
C ILE A 894 33.74 0.94 -2.55
N THR A 895 33.54 0.64 -3.83
CA THR A 895 34.43 1.10 -4.90
C THR A 895 34.41 2.62 -5.10
N ALA A 896 33.29 3.29 -4.81
CA ALA A 896 33.21 4.76 -4.83
C ALA A 896 34.05 5.37 -3.71
N SER A 897 33.96 4.80 -2.50
CA SER A 897 34.76 5.24 -1.36
C SER A 897 36.27 5.06 -1.59
N GLU A 898 36.70 3.90 -2.09
CA GLU A 898 38.11 3.60 -2.31
C GLU A 898 38.70 4.37 -3.50
N LYS A 899 37.94 4.59 -4.57
CA LYS A 899 38.38 5.44 -5.68
C LYS A 899 38.47 6.92 -5.28
N LEU A 900 37.60 7.39 -4.38
CA LEU A 900 37.72 8.74 -3.84
C LEU A 900 39.00 8.88 -3.00
N LEU A 901 39.31 7.89 -2.17
CA LEU A 901 40.59 7.86 -1.45
C LEU A 901 41.79 7.85 -2.40
N GLN A 902 41.74 7.07 -3.48
CA GLN A 902 42.78 7.06 -4.51
C GLN A 902 42.95 8.44 -5.18
N LEU A 903 41.84 9.15 -5.43
CA LEU A 903 41.86 10.50 -6.00
C LEU A 903 42.47 11.54 -5.03
N LEU A 904 42.24 11.37 -3.73
CA LEU A 904 42.77 12.22 -2.67
C LEU A 904 44.20 11.88 -2.25
N ALA A 905 44.68 10.65 -2.50
CA ALA A 905 46.03 10.21 -2.14
C ALA A 905 47.09 10.57 -3.19
N GLY A 906 46.74 10.51 -4.48
CA GLY A 906 47.66 10.75 -5.60
C GLY A 906 48.62 9.60 -5.91
N ASP A 907 49.13 8.87 -4.91
CA ASP A 907 49.94 7.65 -5.08
C ASP A 907 49.08 6.37 -5.14
N VAL A 908 49.66 5.22 -5.51
CA VAL A 908 48.92 3.93 -5.56
C VAL A 908 48.37 3.57 -4.18
N PHE A 909 47.07 3.81 -4.00
CA PHE A 909 46.33 3.53 -2.78
C PHE A 909 46.13 2.02 -2.63
N GLN A 910 46.33 1.51 -1.41
CA GLN A 910 46.12 0.10 -1.11
C GLN A 910 44.77 -0.07 -0.43
N PRO A 911 43.82 -0.80 -1.03
CA PRO A 911 42.52 -1.06 -0.41
C PRO A 911 42.64 -1.89 0.86
N GLN A 912 41.65 -1.72 1.74
CA GLN A 912 41.44 -2.62 2.86
C GLN A 912 41.21 -4.05 2.35
N LYS A 913 41.69 -5.04 3.11
CA LYS A 913 41.57 -6.45 2.76
C LYS A 913 40.36 -7.06 3.46
N ALA A 914 39.76 -8.06 2.81
CA ALA A 914 38.58 -8.76 3.29
C ALA A 914 38.80 -10.28 3.40
N GLN A 915 38.14 -10.91 4.37
CA GLN A 915 38.18 -12.36 4.63
C GLN A 915 36.78 -12.95 4.65
N PHE A 916 36.66 -14.20 4.20
CA PHE A 916 35.47 -15.04 4.40
C PHE A 916 35.60 -15.86 5.69
N ILE A 917 34.47 -16.31 6.22
CA ILE A 917 34.44 -17.50 7.08
C ILE A 917 34.70 -18.73 6.22
N ASN A 918 35.47 -19.69 6.72
CA ASN A 918 35.68 -20.94 6.02
C ASN A 918 34.54 -21.91 6.33
N SER A 919 33.75 -22.26 5.31
CA SER A 919 32.61 -23.16 5.40
C SER A 919 32.36 -23.89 4.08
N ASP A 920 31.49 -24.89 4.08
CA ASP A 920 31.15 -25.63 2.87
C ASP A 920 30.40 -24.73 1.85
N ILE A 921 29.51 -23.86 2.34
CA ILE A 921 28.76 -22.93 1.49
C ILE A 921 29.67 -21.86 0.86
N THR A 922 30.58 -21.26 1.64
CA THR A 922 31.52 -20.25 1.10
C THR A 922 32.51 -20.86 0.12
N LEU A 923 32.96 -22.11 0.35
CA LEU A 923 33.78 -22.85 -0.59
C LEU A 923 33.02 -23.15 -1.88
N ALA A 924 31.76 -23.60 -1.80
CA ALA A 924 30.92 -23.87 -2.96
C ALA A 924 30.71 -22.61 -3.81
N LEU A 925 30.43 -21.47 -3.18
CA LEU A 925 30.33 -20.16 -3.84
C LEU A 925 31.63 -19.79 -4.57
N CYS A 926 32.79 -19.91 -3.91
CA CYS A 926 34.08 -19.56 -4.51
C CYS A 926 34.50 -20.52 -5.64
N LYS A 927 34.09 -21.81 -5.59
CA LYS A 927 34.31 -22.77 -6.68
C LYS A 927 33.45 -22.45 -7.90
N LYS A 928 32.22 -21.96 -7.68
CA LYS A 928 31.26 -21.64 -8.74
C LYS A 928 31.59 -20.32 -9.46
N HIS A 929 32.15 -19.36 -8.75
CA HIS A 929 32.45 -18.01 -9.26
C HIS A 929 33.96 -17.75 -9.31
N ASP A 930 34.66 -18.37 -10.26
CA ASP A 930 36.08 -18.12 -10.49
C ASP A 930 36.32 -16.93 -11.45
N HIS A 931 37.57 -16.74 -11.87
CA HIS A 931 38.00 -15.68 -12.79
C HIS A 931 37.26 -15.64 -14.15
N THR A 932 36.53 -16.70 -14.51
CA THR A 932 35.71 -16.76 -15.74
C THR A 932 34.26 -16.32 -15.52
N SER A 933 33.86 -16.11 -14.27
CA SER A 933 32.49 -15.74 -13.93
C SER A 933 32.12 -14.37 -14.52
N PRO A 934 30.98 -14.25 -15.24
CA PRO A 934 30.51 -12.95 -15.71
C PRO A 934 29.93 -12.07 -14.59
N TYR A 935 29.86 -12.57 -13.34
CA TYR A 935 29.19 -11.93 -12.22
C TYR A 935 30.15 -11.39 -11.15
N ILE A 936 31.04 -12.25 -10.63
CA ILE A 936 32.02 -11.88 -9.58
C ILE A 936 33.22 -12.83 -9.65
N ASP A 937 34.43 -12.30 -9.47
CA ASP A 937 35.64 -13.11 -9.34
C ASP A 937 35.94 -13.38 -7.85
N LEU A 938 35.77 -14.62 -7.41
CA LEU A 938 36.11 -15.10 -6.07
C LEU A 938 37.32 -16.06 -6.08
N SER A 939 38.01 -16.19 -7.22
CA SER A 939 39.05 -17.21 -7.43
C SER A 939 40.18 -17.13 -6.40
N VAL A 940 40.57 -15.93 -5.98
CA VAL A 940 41.66 -15.71 -5.01
C VAL A 940 41.33 -16.28 -3.62
N TRP A 941 40.05 -16.31 -3.23
CA TRP A 941 39.63 -16.89 -1.95
C TRP A 941 39.41 -18.40 -2.03
N ARG A 942 39.10 -18.96 -3.21
CA ARG A 942 38.82 -20.40 -3.40
C ARG A 942 39.94 -21.27 -2.84
N ASP A 943 41.18 -21.00 -3.25
CA ASP A 943 42.32 -21.84 -2.89
C ASP A 943 42.62 -21.73 -1.39
N SER A 944 42.42 -20.55 -0.81
CA SER A 944 42.57 -20.33 0.63
C SER A 944 41.52 -21.07 1.46
N ILE A 945 40.25 -21.03 1.07
CA ILE A 945 39.18 -21.72 1.78
C ILE A 945 39.33 -23.24 1.58
N ASN A 946 39.78 -23.70 0.42
CA ASN A 946 40.02 -25.11 0.18
C ASN A 946 41.19 -25.64 1.06
N LEU A 947 42.24 -24.84 1.25
CA LEU A 947 43.35 -25.19 2.15
C LEU A 947 42.91 -25.31 3.62
N SER A 948 41.91 -24.54 4.05
CA SER A 948 41.45 -24.57 5.44
C SER A 948 40.79 -25.90 5.84
N GLN A 949 40.32 -26.69 4.87
CA GLN A 949 39.87 -28.07 5.14
C GLN A 949 41.01 -28.95 5.69
N GLN A 950 42.27 -28.58 5.44
CA GLN A 950 43.47 -29.25 5.98
C GLN A 950 44.04 -28.53 7.21
N THR A 951 44.00 -27.19 7.25
CA THR A 951 44.64 -26.43 8.34
C THR A 951 43.73 -26.17 9.54
N GLY A 952 42.40 -26.24 9.36
CA GLY A 952 41.43 -25.92 10.40
C GLY A 952 41.26 -24.41 10.65
N ASP A 953 41.80 -23.56 9.77
CA ASP A 953 41.66 -22.10 9.91
C ASP A 953 40.19 -21.67 9.85
N ILE A 954 39.81 -20.74 10.72
CA ILE A 954 38.44 -20.20 10.80
C ILE A 954 38.15 -19.25 9.64
N TYR A 955 39.15 -18.48 9.22
CA TYR A 955 39.01 -17.44 8.20
C TYR A 955 39.92 -17.73 7.01
N SER A 956 39.52 -17.28 5.82
CA SER A 956 40.41 -17.31 4.66
C SER A 956 41.51 -16.27 4.76
N LEU A 957 42.53 -16.37 3.90
CA LEU A 957 43.50 -15.30 3.68
C LEU A 957 42.80 -14.03 3.23
N SER A 958 43.40 -12.89 3.55
CA SER A 958 42.83 -11.57 3.31
C SER A 958 43.21 -11.03 1.94
N PHE A 959 42.23 -10.64 1.13
CA PHE A 959 42.44 -10.03 -0.20
C PHE A 959 41.57 -8.78 -0.38
N PRO A 960 41.99 -7.78 -1.18
CA PRO A 960 41.17 -6.59 -1.42
C PRO A 960 39.91 -6.93 -2.24
N ILE A 961 38.80 -6.24 -1.96
CA ILE A 961 37.56 -6.39 -2.76
C ILE A 961 37.71 -5.66 -4.10
N THR A 962 38.24 -4.44 -4.09
CA THR A 962 38.58 -3.72 -5.32
C THR A 962 39.95 -4.14 -5.83
N GLU A 963 40.01 -4.56 -7.09
CA GLU A 963 41.27 -4.91 -7.74
C GLU A 963 42.25 -3.72 -7.77
N ILE A 964 43.45 -3.92 -7.20
CA ILE A 964 44.53 -2.93 -7.19
C ILE A 964 44.87 -2.44 -8.61
N LYS A 965 44.82 -3.32 -9.62
CA LYS A 965 45.05 -2.94 -11.04
C LYS A 965 44.06 -1.89 -11.55
N ARG A 966 42.82 -1.89 -11.06
CA ARG A 966 41.81 -0.89 -11.44
C ARG A 966 42.10 0.46 -10.80
N LEU A 967 42.58 0.48 -9.55
CA LEU A 967 42.99 1.69 -8.84
C LEU A 967 44.30 2.28 -9.39
N ALA A 968 45.25 1.43 -9.78
CA ALA A 968 46.49 1.86 -10.40
C ALA A 968 46.29 2.65 -11.71
N LYS A 969 45.15 2.48 -12.41
CA LYS A 969 44.78 3.32 -13.56
C LYS A 969 44.47 4.77 -13.19
N PHE A 970 44.07 5.02 -11.94
CA PHE A 970 43.79 6.35 -11.41
C PHE A 970 45.02 6.99 -10.75
N ALA A 971 45.99 6.18 -10.30
CA ALA A 971 47.25 6.66 -9.72
C ALA A 971 48.16 7.41 -10.71
N SER A 972 47.87 7.38 -12.02
CA SER A 972 48.57 8.20 -13.02
C SER A 972 48.03 9.63 -13.14
N LYS A 973 46.94 9.97 -12.43
CA LYS A 973 46.39 11.33 -12.37
C LYS A 973 47.03 12.12 -11.21
N PRO A 974 47.26 13.43 -11.36
CA PRO A 974 47.69 14.27 -10.24
C PRO A 974 46.64 14.23 -9.13
N ARG A 975 47.12 14.38 -7.88
CA ARG A 975 46.26 14.48 -6.70
C ARG A 975 45.25 15.61 -6.90
N LEU A 976 43.99 15.37 -6.55
CA LEU A 976 42.93 16.38 -6.75
C LEU A 976 43.18 17.64 -5.91
N TYR A 977 43.72 17.48 -4.70
CA TYR A 977 44.01 18.58 -3.79
C TYR A 977 45.28 18.33 -2.99
N ASP A 978 46.23 19.26 -3.08
CA ASP A 978 47.54 19.15 -2.41
C ASP A 978 47.59 19.78 -1.01
N GLY A 979 46.56 20.55 -0.63
CA GLY A 979 46.49 21.21 0.68
C GLY A 979 46.03 20.28 1.82
N PRO A 980 45.93 20.81 3.05
CA PRO A 980 45.51 20.03 4.22
C PRO A 980 44.03 19.62 4.14
N ILE A 981 43.72 18.38 4.53
CA ILE A 981 42.36 17.83 4.55
C ILE A 981 42.00 17.41 5.98
N VAL A 982 40.80 17.75 6.44
CA VAL A 982 40.24 17.26 7.72
C VAL A 982 39.01 16.40 7.40
N LEU A 983 38.91 15.23 8.05
CA LEU A 983 37.73 14.38 7.96
C LEU A 983 36.89 14.48 9.24
N ILE A 984 35.59 14.75 9.12
CA ILE A 984 34.64 14.77 10.23
C ILE A 984 33.80 13.49 10.23
N THR A 985 33.75 12.80 11.37
CA THR A 985 33.06 11.51 11.54
C THR A 985 32.15 11.47 12.76
N ASP A 986 31.20 10.53 12.79
CA ASP A 986 30.36 10.19 13.93
C ASP A 986 30.13 8.68 14.03
N ALA A 987 29.37 8.24 15.04
CA ALA A 987 29.06 6.83 15.25
C ALA A 987 27.99 6.28 14.27
N LEU A 988 27.47 7.10 13.35
CA LEU A 988 26.55 6.70 12.29
C LEU A 988 27.26 6.51 10.95
N CYS A 989 28.52 6.94 10.80
CA CYS A 989 29.42 6.48 9.75
C CYS A 989 29.47 4.95 9.75
N TYR A 990 28.88 4.30 8.74
CA TYR A 990 28.80 2.84 8.66
C TYR A 990 29.26 2.31 7.29
N SER A 991 29.79 1.08 7.24
CA SER A 991 30.09 0.37 5.99
C SER A 991 31.13 1.05 5.11
N ALA A 992 30.81 1.39 3.86
CA ALA A 992 31.73 2.12 2.98
C ALA A 992 32.26 3.41 3.62
N ALA A 993 31.51 4.05 4.54
CA ALA A 993 32.00 5.20 5.30
C ALA A 993 33.07 4.82 6.35
N ASP A 994 32.95 3.66 7.02
CA ASP A 994 34.01 3.13 7.88
C ASP A 994 35.25 2.78 7.06
N ILE A 995 35.09 2.17 5.88
CA ILE A 995 36.18 1.83 4.96
C ILE A 995 36.88 3.11 4.50
N PHE A 996 36.11 4.15 4.16
CA PHE A 996 36.64 5.46 3.81
C PHE A 996 37.47 6.06 4.95
N ALA A 997 36.91 6.11 6.17
CA ALA A 997 37.59 6.65 7.34
C ALA A 997 38.84 5.83 7.72
N ALA A 998 38.78 4.51 7.57
CA ALA A 998 39.92 3.61 7.76
C ALA A 998 41.03 3.93 6.77
N GLY A 999 40.71 3.99 5.48
CA GLY A 999 41.66 4.29 4.42
C GLY A 999 42.27 5.68 4.56
N PHE A 1000 41.46 6.68 4.91
CA PHE A 1000 41.92 8.05 5.16
C PHE A 1000 42.96 8.11 6.28
N LYS A 1001 42.69 7.42 7.40
CA LYS A 1001 43.57 7.39 8.57
C LYS A 1001 44.79 6.50 8.38
N ASP A 1002 44.63 5.32 7.79
CA ASP A 1002 45.71 4.34 7.61
C ASP A 1002 46.76 4.81 6.60
N HIS A 1003 46.39 5.71 5.68
CA HIS A 1003 47.31 6.32 4.70
C HIS A 1003 47.75 7.74 5.06
N GLY A 1004 47.36 8.26 6.24
CA GLY A 1004 47.82 9.56 6.72
C GLY A 1004 47.39 10.75 5.88
N LEU A 1005 46.17 10.73 5.31
CA LEU A 1005 45.68 11.82 4.45
C LEU A 1005 45.40 13.14 5.21
N GLY A 1006 45.17 13.05 6.52
CA GLY A 1006 44.93 14.18 7.40
C GLY A 1006 44.35 13.76 8.76
N PRO A 1007 44.11 14.70 9.68
CA PRO A 1007 43.48 14.41 10.96
C PRO A 1007 41.99 14.10 10.83
N VAL A 1008 41.51 13.18 11.67
CA VAL A 1008 40.10 12.82 11.83
C VAL A 1008 39.52 13.50 13.07
N LEU A 1009 38.47 14.30 12.90
CA LEU A 1009 37.69 14.95 13.96
C LEU A 1009 36.37 14.21 14.17
N GLY A 1010 36.20 13.57 15.33
CA GLY A 1010 35.00 12.81 15.63
C GLY A 1010 34.10 13.50 16.64
N ILE A 1011 32.79 13.45 16.43
CA ILE A 1011 31.81 13.86 17.47
C ILE A 1011 31.43 12.72 18.43
N HIS A 1012 31.89 11.51 18.12
CA HIS A 1012 31.82 10.33 18.96
C HIS A 1012 33.20 9.66 18.99
N GLU A 1013 33.45 8.81 20.00
CA GLU A 1013 34.75 8.15 20.20
C GLU A 1013 35.17 7.20 19.07
N ASN A 1014 34.20 6.68 18.32
CA ASN A 1014 34.41 5.75 17.22
C ASN A 1014 33.34 5.94 16.16
N THR A 1015 33.66 5.58 14.92
CA THR A 1015 32.67 5.33 13.87
C THR A 1015 31.78 4.13 14.18
N GLY A 1016 30.77 3.90 13.35
CA GLY A 1016 29.75 2.86 13.53
C GLY A 1016 30.27 1.42 13.50
N ALA A 1017 31.47 1.21 12.97
CA ALA A 1017 32.19 -0.07 12.95
C ALA A 1017 31.50 -1.15 12.12
N GLY A 1018 30.96 -0.79 10.95
CA GLY A 1018 30.38 -1.69 9.96
C GLY A 1018 31.41 -2.21 8.99
N GLY A 1019 32.33 -3.03 9.45
CA GLY A 1019 33.49 -3.42 8.68
C GLY A 1019 33.24 -4.57 7.71
N ALA A 1020 32.17 -4.59 6.92
CA ALA A 1020 31.85 -5.76 6.09
C ALA A 1020 31.26 -5.46 4.71
N ASN A 1021 31.40 -6.47 3.84
CA ASN A 1021 30.60 -6.60 2.62
C ASN A 1021 29.42 -7.52 2.87
N VAL A 1022 28.26 -7.15 2.32
CA VAL A 1022 26.95 -7.72 2.67
C VAL A 1022 26.30 -8.32 1.46
N TRP A 1023 25.71 -9.51 1.60
CA TRP A 1023 24.76 -10.05 0.62
C TRP A 1023 23.43 -10.36 1.27
N SER A 1024 22.35 -10.28 0.49
CA SER A 1024 21.04 -10.78 0.89
C SER A 1024 20.94 -12.29 0.70
N GLN A 1025 20.03 -12.93 1.42
CA GLN A 1025 19.74 -14.35 1.24
C GLN A 1025 19.23 -14.66 -0.18
N SER A 1026 18.49 -13.74 -0.80
CA SER A 1026 18.04 -13.87 -2.19
C SER A 1026 19.22 -13.80 -3.18
N GLN A 1027 20.19 -12.92 -2.95
CA GLN A 1027 21.42 -12.86 -3.75
C GLN A 1027 22.24 -14.16 -3.61
N LEU A 1028 22.41 -14.66 -2.38
CA LEU A 1028 23.07 -15.95 -2.13
C LEU A 1028 22.37 -17.11 -2.85
N LYS A 1029 21.03 -17.13 -2.84
CA LYS A 1029 20.25 -18.09 -3.61
C LYS A 1029 20.57 -18.00 -5.10
N VAL A 1030 20.51 -16.80 -5.68
CA VAL A 1030 20.79 -16.58 -7.12
C VAL A 1030 22.21 -16.97 -7.51
N LEU A 1031 23.21 -16.68 -6.66
CA LEU A 1031 24.60 -17.10 -6.89
C LEU A 1031 24.74 -18.63 -6.83
N MET A 1032 23.92 -19.30 -6.01
CA MET A 1032 23.92 -20.76 -5.89
C MET A 1032 23.08 -21.47 -6.96
N ASP A 1033 22.14 -20.82 -7.65
CA ASP A 1033 21.31 -21.40 -8.73
C ASP A 1033 22.11 -21.62 -10.03
N HIS A 1034 21.76 -22.63 -10.83
CA HIS A 1034 22.42 -22.89 -12.14
C HIS A 1034 21.75 -22.07 -13.25
N ASN A 1035 22.49 -21.17 -13.91
CA ASN A 1035 21.97 -20.31 -15.00
C ASN A 1035 20.66 -19.57 -14.65
N ARG A 1036 20.47 -19.21 -13.38
CA ARG A 1036 19.22 -18.62 -12.83
C ARG A 1036 17.98 -19.51 -12.96
N GLN A 1037 18.15 -20.79 -13.27
CA GLN A 1037 17.09 -21.80 -13.13
C GLN A 1037 17.10 -22.36 -11.71
N PRO A 1038 15.93 -22.63 -11.11
CA PRO A 1038 15.84 -23.23 -9.78
C PRO A 1038 16.58 -24.56 -9.74
N ASP A 1039 17.58 -24.68 -8.87
CA ASP A 1039 18.23 -25.95 -8.56
C ASP A 1039 17.64 -26.52 -7.27
N GLU A 1040 17.09 -27.75 -7.33
CA GLU A 1040 16.54 -28.43 -6.15
C GLU A 1040 17.60 -28.62 -5.05
N GLN A 1041 18.88 -28.74 -5.43
CA GLN A 1041 20.01 -28.89 -4.50
C GLN A 1041 20.44 -27.57 -3.86
N ASN A 1042 19.89 -26.42 -4.27
CA ASN A 1042 20.22 -25.14 -3.65
C ASN A 1042 19.74 -25.11 -2.18
N PRO A 1043 20.63 -24.90 -1.20
CA PRO A 1043 20.28 -24.89 0.21
C PRO A 1043 19.48 -23.63 0.62
N PHE A 1044 19.59 -22.55 -0.16
CA PHE A 1044 18.83 -21.32 0.07
C PHE A 1044 17.45 -21.41 -0.60
N LYS A 1045 16.39 -21.21 0.20
CA LYS A 1045 15.00 -21.26 -0.24
C LYS A 1045 14.35 -19.89 -0.15
N THR A 1046 13.41 -19.60 -1.04
CA THR A 1046 12.69 -18.32 -1.03
C THR A 1046 11.92 -18.16 0.27
N LEU A 1047 12.08 -17.01 0.92
CA LEU A 1047 11.38 -16.71 2.18
C LEU A 1047 9.91 -16.32 1.93
N PRO A 1048 8.99 -16.71 2.82
CA PRO A 1048 7.55 -16.52 2.62
C PRO A 1048 7.11 -15.06 2.84
N ASN A 1049 6.01 -14.69 2.21
CA ASN A 1049 5.30 -13.40 2.37
C ASN A 1049 6.19 -12.14 2.25
N GLY A 1050 7.30 -12.23 1.50
CA GLY A 1050 8.21 -11.12 1.26
C GLY A 1050 9.18 -10.81 2.41
N ALA A 1051 9.30 -11.70 3.41
CA ALA A 1051 10.36 -11.64 4.42
C ALA A 1051 11.75 -11.72 3.75
N ALA A 1052 12.75 -11.08 4.33
CA ALA A 1052 14.11 -11.07 3.78
C ALA A 1052 15.18 -11.15 4.88
N MET A 1053 16.40 -11.51 4.50
CA MET A 1053 17.55 -11.52 5.40
C MET A 1053 18.78 -10.99 4.68
N ARG A 1054 19.63 -10.28 5.43
CA ARG A 1054 20.96 -9.82 4.99
C ARG A 1054 22.00 -10.36 5.95
N VAL A 1055 23.22 -10.57 5.43
CA VAL A 1055 24.33 -11.10 6.23
C VAL A 1055 25.65 -10.46 5.82
N ALA A 1056 26.49 -10.15 6.81
CA ALA A 1056 27.89 -9.85 6.58
C ALA A 1056 28.60 -11.12 6.08
N VAL A 1057 29.07 -11.09 4.83
CA VAL A 1057 29.68 -12.23 4.15
C VAL A 1057 31.21 -12.19 4.25
N ARG A 1058 31.78 -10.98 4.16
CA ARG A 1058 33.23 -10.77 4.25
C ARG A 1058 33.56 -9.67 5.25
N ARG A 1059 34.50 -9.95 6.15
CA ARG A 1059 34.98 -8.99 7.15
C ARG A 1059 36.16 -8.21 6.61
N THR A 1060 36.19 -6.91 6.90
CA THR A 1060 37.21 -5.97 6.45
C THR A 1060 38.23 -5.74 7.56
N LEU A 1061 39.50 -5.72 7.18
CA LEU A 1061 40.63 -5.48 8.07
C LEU A 1061 41.24 -4.10 7.81
N ARG A 1062 41.77 -3.47 8.87
CA ARG A 1062 42.61 -2.27 8.80
C ARG A 1062 43.90 -2.55 8.05
N GLN A 1063 44.57 -1.49 7.62
CA GLN A 1063 45.84 -1.60 6.91
C GLN A 1063 46.97 -0.88 7.67
N GLY A 1064 48.17 -1.46 7.66
CA GLY A 1064 49.39 -0.94 8.28
C GLY A 1064 50.18 -2.05 8.98
N SER A 1065 51.49 -1.89 9.15
CA SER A 1065 52.41 -2.92 9.67
C SER A 1065 51.93 -3.60 10.96
N ASP A 1066 51.36 -2.83 11.88
CA ASP A 1066 50.83 -3.33 13.16
C ASP A 1066 49.30 -3.49 13.18
N ARG A 1067 48.61 -3.02 12.14
CA ARG A 1067 47.14 -2.91 12.07
C ARG A 1067 46.49 -3.89 11.10
N ASP A 1068 47.27 -4.55 10.23
CA ASP A 1068 46.82 -5.48 9.19
C ASP A 1068 45.94 -6.65 9.70
N ARG A 1069 45.88 -6.88 11.01
CA ARG A 1069 45.09 -7.94 11.65
C ARG A 1069 43.85 -7.43 12.39
N LEU A 1070 43.69 -6.11 12.54
CA LEU A 1070 42.58 -5.51 13.29
C LEU A 1070 41.33 -5.44 12.42
N PRO A 1071 40.19 -6.02 12.84
CA PRO A 1071 38.93 -5.86 12.11
C PRO A 1071 38.41 -4.43 12.25
N VAL A 1072 37.72 -3.95 11.22
CA VAL A 1072 36.93 -2.72 11.32
C VAL A 1072 35.65 -2.97 12.11
N GLU A 1073 35.08 -4.17 12.00
CA GLU A 1073 33.89 -4.58 12.77
C GLU A 1073 34.11 -4.48 14.28
N ASP A 1074 33.10 -4.01 15.01
CA ASP A 1074 33.09 -3.71 16.46
C ASP A 1074 34.07 -2.62 16.93
N LEU A 1075 35.23 -2.45 16.30
CA LEU A 1075 36.23 -1.46 16.71
C LEU A 1075 35.99 -0.10 16.08
N GLY A 1076 35.63 -0.05 14.80
CA GLY A 1076 35.48 1.19 14.04
C GLY A 1076 36.78 2.00 14.00
N ILE A 1077 36.66 3.28 13.66
CA ILE A 1077 37.77 4.20 13.50
C ILE A 1077 37.69 5.24 14.61
N ARG A 1078 38.69 5.23 15.50
CA ARG A 1078 38.86 6.28 16.51
C ARG A 1078 39.33 7.56 15.83
N PRO A 1079 38.74 8.72 16.13
CA PRO A 1079 39.22 10.00 15.62
C PRO A 1079 40.55 10.38 16.30
N ASP A 1080 41.29 11.32 15.72
CA ASP A 1080 42.51 11.90 16.32
C ASP A 1080 42.15 13.02 17.30
N HIS A 1081 41.02 13.69 17.05
CA HIS A 1081 40.47 14.75 17.90
C HIS A 1081 38.99 14.52 18.14
N SER A 1082 38.50 14.83 19.34
CA SER A 1082 37.08 14.78 19.68
C SER A 1082 36.45 16.17 19.74
N HIS A 1083 35.15 16.25 19.46
CA HIS A 1083 34.32 17.44 19.63
C HIS A 1083 32.93 17.05 20.14
N ARG A 1084 32.55 17.47 21.35
CA ARG A 1084 31.18 17.25 21.82
C ARG A 1084 30.23 18.25 21.15
N MET A 1085 29.06 17.79 20.71
CA MET A 1085 28.06 18.67 20.11
C MET A 1085 27.51 19.63 21.17
N LEU A 1086 27.77 20.92 21.01
CA LEU A 1086 27.17 21.96 21.85
C LEU A 1086 25.77 22.30 21.32
N ALA A 1087 24.92 22.90 22.15
CA ALA A 1087 23.59 23.30 21.71
C ALA A 1087 23.62 24.23 20.49
N GLU A 1088 24.59 25.14 20.45
CA GLU A 1088 24.82 26.06 19.33
C GLU A 1088 25.28 25.31 18.07
N ASP A 1089 25.94 24.16 18.18
CA ASP A 1089 26.25 23.33 17.02
C ASP A 1089 24.98 22.76 16.37
N LEU A 1090 23.98 22.41 17.19
CA LEU A 1090 22.71 21.86 16.72
C LEU A 1090 21.79 22.92 16.10
N ILE A 1091 21.76 24.14 16.64
CA ILE A 1091 20.81 25.19 16.22
C ILE A 1091 21.45 26.34 15.40
N GLN A 1092 22.78 26.43 15.34
CA GLN A 1092 23.51 27.48 14.60
C GLN A 1092 24.48 26.87 13.56
N ASN A 1093 24.02 25.85 12.83
CA ASN A 1093 24.74 25.29 11.68
C ASN A 1093 26.17 24.78 11.99
N ASN A 1094 26.35 24.03 13.09
CA ASN A 1094 27.63 23.40 13.48
C ASN A 1094 28.79 24.40 13.68
N VAL A 1095 28.52 25.61 14.18
CA VAL A 1095 29.51 26.70 14.23
C VAL A 1095 30.78 26.34 15.01
N HIS A 1096 30.70 25.69 16.18
CA HIS A 1096 31.88 25.34 16.97
C HIS A 1096 32.64 24.16 16.37
N LEU A 1097 31.91 23.15 15.88
CA LEU A 1097 32.51 22.01 15.19
C LEU A 1097 33.31 22.45 13.95
N LEU A 1098 32.73 23.32 13.11
CA LEU A 1098 33.39 23.82 11.91
C LEU A 1098 34.59 24.71 12.27
N ASN A 1099 34.50 25.53 13.31
CA ASN A 1099 35.65 26.30 13.81
C ASN A 1099 36.79 25.39 14.26
N LYS A 1100 36.49 24.29 14.95
CA LYS A 1100 37.48 23.30 15.37
C LYS A 1100 38.15 22.63 14.16
N ALA A 1101 37.38 22.25 13.14
CA ALA A 1101 37.92 21.70 11.90
C ALA A 1101 38.82 22.72 11.16
N MET A 1102 38.43 23.99 11.12
CA MET A 1102 39.25 25.08 10.56
C MET A 1102 40.57 25.27 11.31
N ASP A 1103 40.58 25.12 12.64
CA ASP A 1103 41.81 25.21 13.44
C ASP A 1103 42.78 24.05 13.12
N LEU A 1104 42.26 22.84 12.89
CA LEU A 1104 43.06 21.68 12.51
C LEU A 1104 43.71 21.82 11.14
N LEU A 1105 43.10 22.55 10.20
CA LEU A 1105 43.69 22.87 8.90
C LEU A 1105 44.92 23.79 9.01
N VAL A 1106 45.06 24.55 10.10
CA VAL A 1106 46.10 25.57 10.27
C VAL A 1106 47.28 25.09 11.12
N GLN A 1107 47.09 24.07 11.96
CA GLN A 1107 48.19 23.50 12.74
C GLN A 1107 49.20 22.81 11.82
N LYS A 1108 50.50 23.17 11.92
CA LYS A 1108 51.58 22.47 11.21
C LYS A 1108 51.52 20.99 11.61
N GLN A 1109 51.29 20.11 10.64
CA GLN A 1109 51.35 18.66 10.81
C GLN A 1109 52.79 18.28 11.25
N GLY A 1110 52.98 18.12 12.56
CA GLY A 1110 54.15 17.45 13.14
C GLY A 1110 53.98 15.92 13.06
N PRO A 1111 55.04 15.13 13.28
CA PRO A 1111 54.93 13.69 13.32
C PRO A 1111 53.92 13.28 14.39
N VAL A 1112 53.02 12.36 14.04
CA VAL A 1112 52.04 11.79 14.97
C VAL A 1112 52.81 11.02 16.04
N ASP A 1113 52.77 11.49 17.29
CA ASP A 1113 53.32 10.75 18.42
C ASP A 1113 52.54 9.44 18.58
N GLU A 1114 53.25 8.31 18.49
CA GLU A 1114 52.74 6.99 18.85
C GLU A 1114 52.35 6.99 20.33
N ILE A 1115 51.05 7.05 20.62
CA ILE A 1115 50.55 6.72 21.95
C ILE A 1115 50.72 5.20 22.13
N PRO A 1116 51.50 4.72 23.11
CA PRO A 1116 51.66 3.29 23.33
C PRO A 1116 50.31 2.71 23.77
N LEU A 1117 49.89 1.62 23.13
CA LEU A 1117 48.85 0.73 23.62
C LEU A 1117 49.32 0.13 24.96
N THR A 1118 49.02 0.80 26.07
CA THR A 1118 49.08 0.15 27.39
C THR A 1118 47.92 -0.83 27.48
N ALA A 1119 48.28 -2.09 27.74
CA ALA A 1119 47.40 -3.22 27.86
C ALA A 1119 46.43 -3.07 29.04
N GLU A 1120 45.16 -2.79 28.74
CA GLU A 1120 44.03 -3.36 29.48
C GLU A 1120 43.06 -3.88 28.43
N LEU A 1121 43.15 -5.20 28.22
CA LEU A 1121 42.32 -6.04 27.36
C LEU A 1121 41.23 -6.68 28.21
#